data_AF-A0AAF0IZM8-F1
#
_entry.id   AF-A0AAF0IZM8-F1
#
_cell.length_a   1.000
_cell.length_b   1.000
_cell.length_c   1.000
_cell.angle_alpha   90.00
_cell.angle_beta   90.00
_cell.angle_gamma   90.00
#
_symmetry.space_group_name_H-M   'P 1'
#
loop_
_entity.id
_entity.type
_entity.pdbx_description
1 polymer ?
#
loop_
_entity_poly.entity_id
_entity_poly.type
_entity_poly.pdbx_seq_one_letter_code
_entity_poly.pdbx_strand_id
1 'polypeptide(L)'
;MAGAAGGELASAITRGGGLGFVGAGYWDSAKLATEWTIVRKRLGSAPPRKRLPAGIGLLAWNLTKKHGSYDPSASATSPTIGLIDEALRAHPSAIMIAFGSPQEMTAWCHYIRERDHQVSGCDSPVTLLVMVNSVDEARAAVQDMGADVLVVQGHEAGGHGDAKAPPRDVLLSTILDNMASWGAKSPPVVSAGGISDGRAIASQLVLGADGVLVGTRFLLTPEATYSDAQKEKLLRAQGTDTVRSFAFDDARGTLDWPDNIDGRGLKSTTVDEYDAAAQGHQRPVPGQPERHARYVQALQDGDTERQIIWSGTGIGQVCTIQPAAEAVQQLHSATVHALKRAALRPAPMTVTASGSREHARPDDSGIELGNLRGASEPGVESDSAHAQLLNSDGARSSSRDLVQSASDAAGRSGAVAAVISYCVASISMTVINKFAVSGDKFTMNLLVLLCQCTVSVLIVLVAKHLGWIQIRELNMRDVKTWFPISTMLVIVIYTGSKALQHMDIPIYTIFKNLTIILIQAYGELIWFDGRITSMVFLSFVLMVASSVIAAWPDLATSVAPTLHRRALNAVGMYTGVPAPSAASSATAQASASVAQWPSLGTSGYFWMLLNCLVSATYVLVMRKRIKLTGFKDWDTMFFNNLLSIPVLLIMSLLVENWSKETFERNFPAERRTSLIIAVLLSGTGGVFISYTTAWCIRVTSSTTYSMVGALNKLPLALSGILFFGNPVTIYNSLGIAVGFVAGLVYAVGKNKQAEAARLANSAATGVAATRSGGGHISNPKGEIPTHNRERQD
;
A
#
# COMPACT_ATOMS: atom_id res chain seq x y z
N MET A 1 -22.50 22.78 -0.43
CA MET A 1 -21.60 22.55 -1.59
C MET A 1 -21.81 23.66 -2.59
N ALA A 2 -20.72 24.31 -3.05
CA ALA A 2 -20.84 25.42 -3.99
C ALA A 2 -21.44 24.96 -5.32
N GLY A 3 -22.35 25.75 -5.89
CA GLY A 3 -23.02 25.45 -7.17
C GLY A 3 -24.17 24.42 -7.08
N ALA A 4 -24.35 23.75 -5.94
CA ALA A 4 -25.42 22.76 -5.74
C ALA A 4 -26.44 23.16 -4.65
N ALA A 5 -26.00 23.97 -3.67
CA ALA A 5 -26.78 24.36 -2.51
C ALA A 5 -27.26 25.82 -2.61
N GLY A 6 -28.47 26.01 -3.14
CA GLY A 6 -29.17 27.29 -3.23
C GLY A 6 -30.06 27.59 -2.02
N GLY A 7 -30.79 28.71 -2.08
CA GLY A 7 -31.72 29.15 -1.04
C GLY A 7 -32.91 28.21 -0.82
N GLU A 8 -33.41 27.56 -1.88
CA GLU A 8 -34.50 26.56 -1.79
C GLU A 8 -34.07 25.34 -0.96
N LEU A 9 -32.89 24.77 -1.26
CA LEU A 9 -32.36 23.62 -0.53
C LEU A 9 -32.11 23.95 0.95
N ALA A 10 -31.45 25.08 1.22
CA ALA A 10 -31.16 25.50 2.59
C ALA A 10 -32.46 25.67 3.40
N SER A 11 -33.48 26.31 2.81
CA SER A 11 -34.77 26.51 3.47
C SER A 11 -35.50 25.19 3.72
N ALA A 12 -35.47 24.26 2.76
CA ALA A 12 -36.13 22.97 2.89
C ALA A 12 -35.49 22.11 4.00
N ILE A 13 -34.15 22.10 4.10
CA ILE A 13 -33.42 21.44 5.19
C ILE A 13 -33.79 22.03 6.55
N THR A 14 -33.84 23.37 6.64
CA THR A 14 -34.20 24.05 7.88
C THR A 14 -35.62 23.73 8.33
N ARG A 15 -36.60 23.68 7.43
CA ARG A 15 -37.97 23.24 7.77
C ARG A 15 -38.04 21.78 8.20
N GLY A 16 -37.12 20.94 7.70
CA GLY A 16 -36.97 19.55 8.13
C GLY A 16 -36.39 19.40 9.54
N GLY A 17 -35.94 20.48 10.18
CA GLY A 17 -35.33 20.49 11.51
C GLY A 17 -33.80 20.44 11.51
N GLY A 18 -33.16 20.53 10.33
CA GLY A 18 -31.70 20.67 10.21
C GLY A 18 -31.25 22.13 10.18
N LEU A 19 -29.94 22.36 10.07
CA LEU A 19 -29.39 23.68 9.75
C LEU A 19 -28.94 23.70 8.28
N GLY A 20 -29.70 24.37 7.41
CA GLY A 20 -29.38 24.48 5.99
C GLY A 20 -28.32 25.53 5.70
N PHE A 21 -27.38 25.22 4.80
CA PHE A 21 -26.33 26.15 4.35
C PHE A 21 -26.46 26.49 2.87
N VAL A 22 -26.36 27.79 2.57
CA VAL A 22 -26.27 28.31 1.20
C VAL A 22 -24.80 28.32 0.78
N GLY A 23 -24.48 27.71 -0.37
CA GLY A 23 -23.11 27.55 -0.86
C GLY A 23 -22.62 28.75 -1.68
N ALA A 24 -22.31 29.87 -1.02
CA ALA A 24 -21.96 31.15 -1.65
C ALA A 24 -20.50 31.27 -2.13
N GLY A 25 -19.73 30.18 -2.15
CA GLY A 25 -18.28 30.20 -2.38
C GLY A 25 -17.80 30.88 -3.67
N TYR A 26 -18.61 30.95 -4.74
CA TYR A 26 -18.28 31.61 -6.01
C TYR A 26 -19.20 32.79 -6.35
N TRP A 27 -20.10 33.18 -5.44
CA TRP A 27 -21.11 34.17 -5.74
C TRP A 27 -20.62 35.60 -5.51
N ASP A 28 -21.33 36.55 -6.11
CA ASP A 28 -21.20 37.97 -5.83
C ASP A 28 -22.34 38.44 -4.92
N SER A 29 -22.21 39.62 -4.33
CA SER A 29 -23.16 40.17 -3.35
C SER A 29 -24.60 40.18 -3.87
N ALA A 30 -24.82 40.55 -5.13
CA ALA A 30 -26.15 40.57 -5.76
C ALA A 30 -26.81 39.19 -5.86
N LYS A 31 -26.03 38.15 -6.19
CA LYS A 31 -26.54 36.78 -6.27
C LYS A 31 -26.85 36.24 -4.87
N LEU A 32 -25.99 36.52 -3.90
CA LEU A 32 -26.26 36.17 -2.51
C LEU A 32 -27.56 36.81 -2.00
N ALA A 33 -27.78 38.11 -2.25
CA ALA A 33 -29.00 38.81 -1.86
C ALA A 33 -30.26 38.19 -2.51
N THR A 34 -30.17 37.79 -3.79
CA THR A 34 -31.28 37.14 -4.50
C THR A 34 -31.64 35.80 -3.86
N GLU A 35 -30.64 34.93 -3.65
CA GLU A 35 -30.84 33.62 -3.02
C GLU A 35 -31.31 33.74 -1.57
N TRP A 36 -30.82 34.75 -0.85
CA TRP A 36 -31.27 35.01 0.52
C TRP A 36 -32.70 35.52 0.60
N THR A 37 -33.16 36.26 -0.41
CA THR A 37 -34.57 36.66 -0.53
C THR A 37 -35.48 35.43 -0.63
N ILE A 38 -35.04 34.37 -1.34
CA ILE A 38 -35.75 33.08 -1.39
C ILE A 38 -35.80 32.46 0.01
N VAL A 39 -34.68 32.43 0.72
CA VAL A 39 -34.62 31.90 2.10
C VAL A 39 -35.60 32.61 3.02
N ARG A 40 -35.60 33.94 2.99
CA ARG A 40 -36.52 34.77 3.80
C ARG A 40 -37.98 34.54 3.43
N LYS A 41 -38.29 34.40 2.14
CA LYS A 41 -39.66 34.12 1.68
C LYS A 41 -40.16 32.76 2.16
N ARG A 42 -39.27 31.75 2.23
CA ARG A 42 -39.63 30.36 2.59
C ARG A 42 -39.66 30.10 4.09
N LEU A 43 -38.75 30.69 4.85
CA LEU A 43 -38.66 30.55 6.31
C LEU A 43 -39.48 31.59 7.09
N GLY A 44 -39.96 32.63 6.40
CA GLY A 44 -40.65 33.77 7.00
C GLY A 44 -39.68 34.88 7.43
N SER A 45 -40.24 36.06 7.69
CA SER A 45 -39.47 37.20 8.22
C SER A 45 -39.19 36.98 9.70
N ALA A 46 -37.91 36.92 10.08
CA ALA A 46 -37.52 36.98 11.49
C ALA A 46 -37.86 38.37 12.08
N PRO A 47 -38.18 38.47 13.38
CA PRO A 47 -38.30 39.75 14.07
C PRO A 47 -37.02 40.59 13.89
N PRO A 48 -37.12 41.94 13.85
CA PRO A 48 -35.93 42.78 13.84
C PRO A 48 -35.04 42.41 15.04
N ARG A 49 -33.73 42.19 14.78
CA ARG A 49 -32.68 41.70 15.69
C ARG A 49 -32.52 40.19 15.88
N LYS A 50 -33.40 39.34 15.33
CA LYS A 50 -33.24 37.87 15.42
C LYS A 50 -32.69 37.29 14.11
N ARG A 51 -31.69 36.41 14.22
CA ARG A 51 -31.07 35.73 13.08
C ARG A 51 -31.99 34.65 12.50
N LEU A 52 -31.89 34.43 11.19
CA LEU A 52 -32.58 33.35 10.50
C LEU A 52 -31.85 32.01 10.73
N PRO A 53 -32.58 30.88 10.91
CA PRO A 53 -31.99 29.55 11.11
C PRO A 53 -31.45 28.94 9.82
N ALA A 54 -30.59 29.67 9.12
CA ALA A 54 -29.88 29.26 7.92
C ALA A 54 -28.47 29.83 7.95
N GLY A 55 -27.52 29.06 7.39
CA GLY A 55 -26.12 29.44 7.33
C GLY A 55 -25.63 29.78 5.92
N ILE A 56 -24.48 30.43 5.84
CA ILE A 56 -23.80 30.79 4.59
C ILE A 56 -22.40 30.16 4.58
N GLY A 57 -22.05 29.46 3.51
CA GLY A 57 -20.73 28.87 3.30
C GLY A 57 -19.87 29.72 2.37
N LEU A 58 -18.66 30.07 2.82
CA LEU A 58 -17.67 30.89 2.10
C LEU A 58 -16.34 30.12 1.95
N LEU A 59 -15.55 30.51 0.95
CA LEU A 59 -14.24 29.92 0.63
C LEU A 59 -13.14 30.93 0.91
N ALA A 60 -12.26 30.71 1.88
CA ALA A 60 -11.29 31.72 2.32
C ALA A 60 -10.31 32.11 1.20
N TRP A 61 -9.74 31.12 0.48
CA TRP A 61 -8.83 31.39 -0.64
C TRP A 61 -9.47 32.27 -1.73
N ASN A 62 -10.77 32.10 -2.00
CA ASN A 62 -11.47 32.89 -3.01
C ASN A 62 -11.77 34.30 -2.52
N LEU A 63 -12.02 34.47 -1.22
CA LEU A 63 -12.14 35.79 -0.59
C LEU A 63 -10.83 36.56 -0.72
N THR A 64 -9.70 35.93 -0.38
CA THR A 64 -8.35 36.51 -0.53
C THR A 64 -8.07 36.87 -1.98
N LYS A 65 -8.36 35.96 -2.93
CA LYS A 65 -8.15 36.21 -4.37
C LYS A 65 -8.92 37.43 -4.87
N LYS A 66 -10.21 37.55 -4.54
CA LYS A 66 -11.02 38.72 -4.91
C LYS A 66 -10.61 39.99 -4.16
N HIS A 67 -9.97 39.86 -3.00
CA HIS A 67 -9.47 40.99 -2.20
C HIS A 67 -8.11 41.50 -2.65
N GLY A 68 -7.25 40.62 -3.16
CA GLY A 68 -5.88 40.93 -3.58
C GLY A 68 -4.86 41.03 -2.45
N SER A 69 -5.28 40.87 -1.20
CA SER A 69 -4.42 40.88 0.00
C SER A 69 -4.88 39.85 1.02
N TYR A 70 -3.92 39.33 1.78
CA TYR A 70 -4.15 38.47 2.95
C TYR A 70 -4.70 39.24 4.16
N ASP A 71 -4.50 40.56 4.19
CA ASP A 71 -4.99 41.45 5.24
C ASP A 71 -6.34 42.08 4.82
N PRO A 72 -7.46 41.70 5.46
CA PRO A 72 -8.79 42.24 5.17
C PRO A 72 -8.94 43.73 5.50
N SER A 73 -8.01 44.31 6.26
CA SER A 73 -8.03 45.72 6.67
C SER A 73 -7.26 46.65 5.72
N ALA A 74 -6.44 46.10 4.81
CA ALA A 74 -5.52 46.87 3.97
C ALA A 74 -6.19 47.62 2.80
N SER A 75 -7.44 47.29 2.43
CA SER A 75 -8.16 47.97 1.34
C SER A 75 -9.64 48.17 1.67
N ALA A 76 -10.07 49.42 1.80
CA ALA A 76 -11.41 49.80 2.28
C ALA A 76 -12.55 49.52 1.28
N THR A 77 -12.25 49.29 0.00
CA THR A 77 -13.25 49.07 -1.06
C THR A 77 -12.86 47.89 -1.92
N SER A 78 -13.20 46.68 -1.45
CA SER A 78 -13.08 45.45 -2.22
C SER A 78 -14.45 44.77 -2.34
N PRO A 79 -14.77 44.17 -3.50
CA PRO A 79 -16.04 43.44 -3.70
C PRO A 79 -16.21 42.29 -2.70
N THR A 80 -15.13 41.75 -2.15
CA THR A 80 -15.15 40.74 -1.08
C THR A 80 -15.76 41.27 0.21
N ILE A 81 -15.41 42.50 0.60
CA ILE A 81 -15.94 43.16 1.79
C ILE A 81 -17.45 43.40 1.61
N GLY A 82 -17.84 43.85 0.41
CA GLY A 82 -19.26 44.01 0.07
C GLY A 82 -20.07 42.70 0.15
N LEU A 83 -19.46 41.56 -0.19
CA LEU A 83 -20.08 40.24 -0.03
C LEU A 83 -20.24 39.85 1.45
N ILE A 84 -19.22 40.09 2.29
CA ILE A 84 -19.28 39.79 3.72
C ILE A 84 -20.29 40.71 4.42
N ASP A 85 -20.26 42.00 4.13
CA ASP A 85 -21.22 42.96 4.69
C ASP A 85 -22.66 42.60 4.28
N GLU A 86 -22.89 42.16 3.03
CA GLU A 86 -24.19 41.66 2.58
C GLU A 86 -24.58 40.37 3.31
N ALA A 87 -23.65 39.42 3.45
CA ALA A 87 -23.87 38.18 4.19
C ALA A 87 -24.20 38.44 5.67
N LEU A 88 -23.62 39.46 6.29
CA LEU A 88 -23.90 39.85 7.67
C LEU A 88 -25.23 40.61 7.79
N ARG A 89 -25.57 41.48 6.83
CA ARG A 89 -26.89 42.14 6.70
C ARG A 89 -28.02 41.17 6.42
N ALA A 90 -27.70 40.00 5.88
CA ALA A 90 -28.63 38.91 5.70
C ALA A 90 -29.11 38.28 7.04
N HIS A 91 -28.40 38.55 8.15
CA HIS A 91 -28.62 37.99 9.49
C HIS A 91 -28.68 36.44 9.53
N PRO A 92 -27.67 35.72 8.99
CA PRO A 92 -27.58 34.28 9.11
C PRO A 92 -27.30 33.87 10.55
N SER A 93 -27.74 32.67 10.96
CA SER A 93 -27.39 32.10 12.26
C SER A 93 -25.93 31.62 12.29
N ALA A 94 -25.41 31.17 11.16
CA ALA A 94 -24.08 30.59 11.06
C ALA A 94 -23.35 30.99 9.77
N ILE A 95 -22.04 31.21 9.87
CA ILE A 95 -21.15 31.35 8.71
C ILE A 95 -20.13 30.22 8.79
N MET A 96 -19.99 29.47 7.69
CA MET A 96 -19.00 28.42 7.56
C MET A 96 -17.89 28.89 6.62
N ILE A 97 -16.64 28.84 7.08
CA ILE A 97 -15.47 29.12 6.27
C ILE A 97 -14.73 27.81 6.02
N ALA A 98 -14.37 27.57 4.76
CA ALA A 98 -13.62 26.40 4.35
C ALA A 98 -12.51 26.79 3.37
N PHE A 99 -11.42 26.02 3.40
CA PHE A 99 -10.30 26.04 2.45
C PHE A 99 -9.55 27.39 2.36
N GLY A 100 -8.32 27.38 2.84
CA GLY A 100 -7.37 28.50 2.82
C GLY A 100 -6.16 28.17 3.69
N SER A 101 -5.10 28.95 3.57
CA SER A 101 -3.97 28.85 4.50
C SER A 101 -4.41 29.21 5.92
N PRO A 102 -3.73 28.71 6.97
CA PRO A 102 -4.05 29.05 8.35
C PRO A 102 -4.06 30.56 8.61
N GLN A 103 -3.18 31.33 7.95
CA GLN A 103 -3.17 32.79 8.08
C GLN A 103 -4.42 33.43 7.47
N GLU A 104 -4.83 33.02 6.26
CA GLU A 104 -6.05 33.51 5.61
C GLU A 104 -7.29 33.23 6.43
N MET A 105 -7.42 31.97 6.87
CA MET A 105 -8.55 31.53 7.68
C MET A 105 -8.64 32.36 8.96
N THR A 106 -7.52 32.55 9.65
CA THR A 106 -7.46 33.38 10.88
C THR A 106 -7.89 34.82 10.60
N ALA A 107 -7.33 35.46 9.58
CA ALA A 107 -7.64 36.85 9.24
C ALA A 107 -9.13 37.05 8.89
N TRP A 108 -9.70 36.17 8.05
CA TRP A 108 -11.11 36.25 7.67
C TRP A 108 -12.05 35.95 8.85
N CYS A 109 -11.69 35.02 9.73
CA CYS A 109 -12.46 34.72 10.95
C CYS A 109 -12.54 35.94 11.88
N HIS A 110 -11.40 36.57 12.18
CA HIS A 110 -11.35 37.79 13.02
C HIS A 110 -12.12 38.94 12.37
N TYR A 111 -11.94 39.14 11.07
CA TYR A 111 -12.63 40.19 10.34
C TYR A 111 -14.16 40.03 10.36
N ILE A 112 -14.67 38.81 10.16
CA ILE A 112 -16.11 38.55 10.20
C ILE A 112 -16.68 38.83 11.59
N ARG A 113 -15.96 38.47 12.66
CA ARG A 113 -16.37 38.78 14.04
C ARG A 113 -16.41 40.28 14.31
N GLU A 114 -15.37 41.00 13.90
CA GLU A 114 -15.30 42.45 14.07
C GLU A 114 -16.42 43.16 13.31
N ARG A 115 -16.66 42.76 12.06
CA ARG A 115 -17.72 43.32 11.21
C ARG A 115 -19.12 42.94 11.68
N ASP A 116 -19.33 41.76 12.24
CA ASP A 116 -20.63 41.35 12.79
C ASP A 116 -21.09 42.31 13.91
N HIS A 117 -20.18 42.70 14.80
CA HIS A 117 -20.45 43.70 15.84
C HIS A 117 -20.81 45.09 15.28
N GLN A 118 -20.27 45.45 14.12
CA GLN A 118 -20.49 46.78 13.51
C GLN A 118 -21.74 46.82 12.63
N VAL A 119 -22.04 45.75 11.90
CA VAL A 119 -23.00 45.75 10.78
C VAL A 119 -24.32 45.04 11.12
N SER A 120 -24.29 43.93 11.85
CA SER A 120 -25.47 43.07 11.97
C SER A 120 -26.52 43.55 12.96
N GLY A 121 -26.18 44.36 13.97
CA GLY A 121 -27.15 44.91 14.93
C GLY A 121 -28.08 43.88 15.61
N CYS A 122 -27.66 42.61 15.64
CA CYS A 122 -28.35 41.48 16.26
C CYS A 122 -27.90 41.28 17.71
N ASP A 123 -28.79 40.79 18.56
CA ASP A 123 -28.49 40.58 19.99
C ASP A 123 -27.52 39.41 20.24
N SER A 124 -27.34 38.51 19.26
CA SER A 124 -26.42 37.37 19.34
C SER A 124 -25.34 37.42 18.26
N PRO A 125 -24.08 37.07 18.56
CA PRO A 125 -23.03 36.96 17.55
C PRO A 125 -23.34 35.84 16.55
N VAL A 126 -22.84 35.98 15.32
CA VAL A 126 -22.93 34.91 14.31
C VAL A 126 -22.10 33.70 14.74
N THR A 127 -22.63 32.48 14.58
CA THR A 127 -21.86 31.26 14.89
C THR A 127 -20.87 30.97 13.77
N LEU A 128 -19.59 30.88 14.10
CA LEU A 128 -18.52 30.65 13.14
C LEU A 128 -18.13 29.16 13.08
N LEU A 129 -18.41 28.52 11.95
CA LEU A 129 -18.00 27.14 11.66
C LEU A 129 -16.71 27.17 10.85
N VAL A 130 -15.68 26.44 11.29
CA VAL A 130 -14.42 26.30 10.55
C VAL A 130 -14.26 24.86 10.11
N MET A 131 -14.11 24.66 8.80
CA MET A 131 -13.84 23.34 8.25
C MET A 131 -12.35 23.05 8.24
N VAL A 132 -11.97 21.88 8.77
CA VAL A 132 -10.58 21.43 8.91
C VAL A 132 -10.40 20.03 8.33
N ASN A 133 -9.22 19.79 7.79
CA ASN A 133 -8.82 18.52 7.18
C ASN A 133 -7.62 17.86 7.88
N SER A 134 -6.99 18.54 8.84
CA SER A 134 -5.86 18.03 9.61
C SER A 134 -5.96 18.40 11.10
N VAL A 135 -5.14 17.72 11.92
CA VAL A 135 -5.05 17.99 13.37
C VAL A 135 -4.42 19.36 13.64
N ASP A 136 -3.46 19.78 12.81
CA ASP A 136 -2.80 21.09 12.95
C ASP A 136 -3.77 22.24 12.63
N GLU A 137 -4.58 22.09 11.58
CA GLU A 137 -5.66 23.03 11.27
C GLU A 137 -6.72 23.06 12.38
N ALA A 138 -7.07 21.90 12.94
CA ALA A 138 -8.01 21.82 14.07
C ALA A 138 -7.49 22.59 15.29
N ARG A 139 -6.20 22.43 15.61
CA ARG A 139 -5.55 23.17 16.69
C ARG A 139 -5.56 24.68 16.42
N ALA A 140 -5.16 25.10 15.21
CA ALA A 140 -5.15 26.51 14.83
C ALA A 140 -6.58 27.12 14.85
N ALA A 141 -7.59 26.36 14.42
CA ALA A 141 -8.99 26.79 14.46
C ALA A 141 -9.49 27.06 15.90
N VAL A 142 -9.04 26.25 16.86
CA VAL A 142 -9.39 26.40 18.27
C VAL A 142 -8.59 27.51 18.95
N GLN A 143 -7.29 27.62 18.68
CA GLN A 143 -6.38 28.54 19.40
C GLN A 143 -6.35 29.94 18.78
N ASP A 144 -6.25 30.03 17.45
CA ASP A 144 -5.94 31.28 16.74
C ASP A 144 -7.16 31.88 16.06
N MET A 145 -8.05 31.05 15.51
CA MET A 145 -9.21 31.51 14.71
C MET A 145 -10.47 31.77 15.54
N GLY A 146 -10.58 31.19 16.74
CA GLY A 146 -11.75 31.35 17.60
C GLY A 146 -13.03 30.73 17.01
N ALA A 147 -12.91 29.54 16.40
CA ALA A 147 -14.05 28.81 15.85
C ALA A 147 -15.08 28.45 16.95
N ASP A 148 -16.36 28.71 16.69
CA ASP A 148 -17.44 28.29 17.62
C ASP A 148 -17.76 26.81 17.46
N VAL A 149 -17.59 26.27 16.25
CA VAL A 149 -17.87 24.88 15.89
C VAL A 149 -16.81 24.41 14.91
N LEU A 150 -16.23 23.24 15.18
CA LEU A 150 -15.22 22.63 14.33
C LEU A 150 -15.87 21.61 13.39
N VAL A 151 -15.67 21.76 12.08
CA VAL A 151 -16.19 20.81 11.08
C VAL A 151 -15.03 19.95 10.57
N VAL A 152 -14.98 18.70 11.00
CA VAL A 152 -13.91 17.74 10.67
C VAL A 152 -14.29 16.99 9.40
N GLN A 153 -13.58 17.26 8.30
CA GLN A 153 -13.87 16.65 7.00
C GLN A 153 -12.79 15.64 6.60
N GLY A 154 -13.18 14.38 6.43
CA GLY A 154 -12.32 13.33 5.88
C GLY A 154 -12.26 13.30 4.34
N HIS A 155 -11.28 12.58 3.79
CA HIS A 155 -11.05 12.48 2.33
C HIS A 155 -12.20 11.82 1.54
N GLU A 156 -13.16 11.21 2.24
CA GLU A 156 -14.37 10.58 1.70
C GLU A 156 -15.44 11.58 1.24
N ALA A 157 -15.29 12.85 1.62
CA ALA A 157 -16.20 13.93 1.25
C ALA A 157 -16.23 14.16 -0.27
N GLY A 158 -17.42 14.45 -0.81
CA GLY A 158 -17.58 14.89 -2.19
C GLY A 158 -17.32 16.39 -2.34
N GLY A 159 -16.87 16.81 -3.52
CA GLY A 159 -16.36 18.16 -3.74
C GLY A 159 -14.89 18.30 -3.33
N HIS A 160 -14.44 19.52 -3.10
CA HIS A 160 -13.07 19.80 -2.70
C HIS A 160 -12.77 19.36 -1.27
N GLY A 161 -11.53 18.92 -1.03
CA GLY A 161 -10.98 18.57 0.28
C GLY A 161 -9.47 18.36 0.18
N ASP A 162 -8.79 18.18 1.30
CA ASP A 162 -7.36 17.81 1.28
C ASP A 162 -7.20 16.35 0.81
N ALA A 163 -6.40 16.15 -0.25
CA ALA A 163 -6.07 14.85 -0.80
C ALA A 163 -5.35 13.93 0.20
N LYS A 164 -4.65 14.52 1.18
CA LYS A 164 -3.90 13.81 2.24
C LYS A 164 -4.69 13.70 3.54
N ALA A 165 -5.93 14.19 3.61
CA ALA A 165 -6.75 14.06 4.79
C ALA A 165 -6.87 12.58 5.19
N PRO A 166 -6.71 12.22 6.47
CA PRO A 166 -7.03 10.88 6.94
C PRO A 166 -8.50 10.53 6.70
N PRO A 167 -8.87 9.24 6.74
CA PRO A 167 -10.27 8.84 6.80
C PRO A 167 -10.99 9.55 7.95
N ARG A 168 -12.23 9.96 7.74
CA ARG A 168 -13.03 10.78 8.68
C ARG A 168 -12.97 10.26 10.11
N ASP A 169 -13.17 8.95 10.30
CA ASP A 169 -13.26 8.34 11.63
C ASP A 169 -11.92 8.43 12.40
N VAL A 170 -10.79 8.30 11.68
CA VAL A 170 -9.44 8.43 12.26
C VAL A 170 -9.12 9.89 12.58
N LEU A 171 -9.49 10.80 11.68
CA LEU A 171 -9.28 12.23 11.89
C LEU A 171 -10.10 12.73 13.09
N LEU A 172 -11.36 12.33 13.17
CA LEU A 172 -12.25 12.67 14.29
C LEU A 172 -11.68 12.18 15.62
N SER A 173 -11.35 10.88 15.74
CA SER A 173 -10.82 10.34 17.00
C SER A 173 -9.53 11.03 17.43
N THR A 174 -8.63 11.28 16.48
CA THR A 174 -7.35 11.95 16.77
C THR A 174 -7.57 13.38 17.26
N ILE A 175 -8.52 14.11 16.67
CA ILE A 175 -8.87 15.47 17.13
C ILE A 175 -9.48 15.41 18.53
N LEU A 176 -10.44 14.50 18.76
CA LEU A 176 -11.09 14.35 20.07
C LEU A 176 -10.09 14.03 21.19
N ASP A 177 -9.13 13.13 20.94
CA ASP A 177 -8.09 12.76 21.91
C ASP A 177 -7.15 13.94 22.23
N ASN A 178 -6.86 14.78 21.24
CA ASN A 178 -5.95 15.92 21.41
C ASN A 178 -6.66 17.17 21.95
N MET A 179 -7.99 17.29 21.85
CA MET A 179 -8.72 18.48 22.30
C MET A 179 -8.47 18.82 23.77
N ALA A 180 -8.35 17.83 24.65
CA ALA A 180 -8.07 18.05 26.07
C ALA A 180 -6.70 18.74 26.31
N SER A 181 -5.74 18.52 25.42
CA SER A 181 -4.39 19.09 25.53
C SER A 181 -4.29 20.55 25.05
N TRP A 182 -5.28 21.04 24.30
CA TRP A 182 -5.23 22.37 23.68
C TRP A 182 -5.57 23.52 24.62
N GLY A 183 -5.98 23.22 25.87
CA GLY A 183 -6.06 24.18 26.97
C GLY A 183 -7.11 25.30 26.83
N ALA A 184 -7.98 25.22 25.81
CA ALA A 184 -8.98 26.23 25.47
C ALA A 184 -10.41 25.68 25.61
N LYS A 185 -11.40 26.58 25.46
CA LYS A 185 -12.83 26.24 25.37
C LYS A 185 -13.04 25.35 24.14
N SER A 186 -13.19 24.04 24.34
CA SER A 186 -13.38 23.10 23.23
C SER A 186 -14.71 23.38 22.51
N PRO A 187 -14.69 23.76 21.22
CA PRO A 187 -15.92 23.93 20.45
C PRO A 187 -16.57 22.58 20.16
N PRO A 188 -17.90 22.52 19.97
CA PRO A 188 -18.56 21.32 19.46
C PRO A 188 -17.94 20.85 18.14
N VAL A 189 -17.78 19.55 17.99
CA VAL A 189 -17.14 18.92 16.83
C VAL A 189 -18.19 18.25 15.94
N VAL A 190 -18.24 18.68 14.69
CA VAL A 190 -19.15 18.18 13.66
C VAL A 190 -18.37 17.33 12.67
N SER A 191 -18.77 16.07 12.51
CA SER A 191 -18.10 15.14 11.59
C SER A 191 -18.66 15.26 10.16
N ALA A 192 -17.79 15.26 9.15
CA ALA A 192 -18.14 15.45 7.75
C ALA A 192 -17.40 14.49 6.80
N GLY A 193 -18.08 14.08 5.74
CA GLY A 193 -17.53 13.28 4.64
C GLY A 193 -18.10 11.86 4.59
N GLY A 194 -18.60 11.42 3.43
CA GLY A 194 -19.14 10.07 3.24
C GLY A 194 -20.38 9.67 4.08
N ILE A 195 -21.04 10.62 4.76
CA ILE A 195 -22.24 10.35 5.58
C ILE A 195 -23.49 10.45 4.71
N SER A 196 -24.30 9.40 4.68
CA SER A 196 -25.51 9.33 3.83
C SER A 196 -26.73 8.64 4.44
N ASP A 197 -26.58 7.91 5.55
CA ASP A 197 -27.66 7.18 6.24
C ASP A 197 -27.60 7.37 7.76
N GLY A 198 -28.73 7.18 8.45
CA GLY A 198 -28.86 7.40 9.89
C GLY A 198 -27.95 6.50 10.75
N ARG A 199 -27.56 5.33 10.24
CA ARG A 199 -26.55 4.45 10.86
C ARG A 199 -25.16 5.09 10.88
N ALA A 200 -24.77 5.75 9.78
CA ALA A 200 -23.51 6.47 9.71
C ALA A 200 -23.52 7.67 10.66
N ILE A 201 -24.65 8.37 10.77
CA ILE A 201 -24.81 9.44 11.76
C ILE A 201 -24.66 8.89 13.18
N ALA A 202 -25.36 7.80 13.50
CA ALA A 202 -25.28 7.17 14.81
C ALA A 202 -23.84 6.74 15.17
N SER A 203 -23.06 6.22 14.22
CA SER A 203 -21.67 5.86 14.49
C SER A 203 -20.81 7.07 14.82
N GLN A 204 -21.00 8.20 14.14
CA GLN A 204 -20.26 9.44 14.44
C GLN A 204 -20.61 10.01 15.81
N LEU A 205 -21.89 9.99 16.18
CA LEU A 205 -22.32 10.42 17.52
C LEU A 205 -21.73 9.52 18.61
N VAL A 206 -21.67 8.21 18.38
CA VAL A 206 -21.04 7.26 19.32
C VAL A 206 -19.52 7.44 19.41
N LEU A 207 -18.87 7.81 18.31
CA LEU A 207 -17.44 8.15 18.29
C LEU A 207 -17.11 9.44 19.07
N GLY A 208 -18.13 10.25 19.42
CA GLY A 208 -17.97 11.47 20.20
C GLY A 208 -18.12 12.76 19.40
N ALA A 209 -18.60 12.72 18.15
CA ALA A 209 -19.01 13.93 17.46
C ALA A 209 -20.33 14.49 18.05
N ASP A 210 -20.43 15.81 18.17
CA ASP A 210 -21.64 16.51 18.62
C ASP A 210 -22.70 16.64 17.51
N GLY A 211 -22.26 16.51 16.26
CA GLY A 211 -23.13 16.60 15.09
C GLY A 211 -22.47 16.06 13.82
N VAL A 212 -23.23 16.12 12.72
CA VAL A 212 -22.76 15.68 11.41
C VAL A 212 -23.10 16.70 10.32
N LEU A 213 -22.19 16.87 9.36
CA LEU A 213 -22.44 17.63 8.15
C LEU A 213 -22.61 16.66 6.97
N VAL A 214 -23.80 16.67 6.39
CA VAL A 214 -24.18 15.80 5.28
C VAL A 214 -24.18 16.60 3.97
N GLY A 215 -23.41 16.15 2.98
CA GLY A 215 -23.29 16.81 1.67
C GLY A 215 -24.05 16.07 0.58
N THR A 216 -23.42 15.04 0.01
CA THR A 216 -23.84 14.35 -1.22
C THR A 216 -25.29 13.82 -1.19
N ARG A 217 -25.81 13.39 -0.03
CA ARG A 217 -27.21 12.92 0.10
C ARG A 217 -28.22 13.98 -0.36
N PHE A 218 -27.96 15.26 -0.07
CA PHE A 218 -28.87 16.36 -0.39
C PHE A 218 -28.78 16.82 -1.85
N LEU A 219 -27.80 16.34 -2.62
CA LEU A 219 -27.75 16.56 -4.06
C LEU A 219 -28.88 15.79 -4.78
N LEU A 220 -29.33 14.68 -4.20
CA LEU A 220 -30.44 13.85 -4.66
C LEU A 220 -31.80 14.34 -4.11
N THR A 221 -32.01 15.65 -4.13
CA THR A 221 -33.28 16.28 -3.73
C THR A 221 -33.84 17.14 -4.86
N PRO A 222 -35.16 17.29 -4.98
CA PRO A 222 -35.76 18.21 -5.94
C PRO A 222 -35.26 19.66 -5.78
N GLU A 223 -34.97 20.08 -4.54
CA GLU A 223 -34.56 21.44 -4.20
C GLU A 223 -33.09 21.77 -4.50
N ALA A 224 -32.25 20.76 -4.78
CA ALA A 224 -30.88 20.96 -5.23
C ALA A 224 -30.85 21.43 -6.69
N THR A 225 -29.90 22.32 -7.02
CA THR A 225 -29.74 22.93 -8.35
C THR A 225 -29.20 21.99 -9.43
N TYR A 226 -29.06 20.70 -9.13
CA TYR A 226 -28.64 19.67 -10.09
C TYR A 226 -29.78 19.32 -11.05
N SER A 227 -29.44 19.03 -12.30
CA SER A 227 -30.42 18.58 -13.30
C SER A 227 -30.90 17.15 -13.02
N ASP A 228 -32.06 16.78 -13.57
CA ASP A 228 -32.61 15.44 -13.38
C ASP A 228 -31.67 14.35 -13.92
N ALA A 229 -31.00 14.61 -15.05
CA ALA A 229 -30.03 13.70 -15.63
C ALA A 229 -28.79 13.50 -14.72
N GLN A 230 -28.34 14.56 -14.03
CA GLN A 230 -27.27 14.45 -13.02
C GLN A 230 -27.72 13.62 -11.80
N LYS A 231 -28.96 13.83 -11.35
CA LYS A 231 -29.54 13.09 -10.22
C LYS A 231 -29.72 11.60 -10.56
N GLU A 232 -30.17 11.27 -11.77
CA GLU A 232 -30.26 9.87 -12.22
C GLU A 232 -28.89 9.18 -12.26
N LYS A 233 -27.85 9.87 -12.74
CA LYS A 233 -26.49 9.33 -12.75
C LYS A 233 -25.97 9.10 -11.33
N LEU A 234 -26.25 10.03 -10.41
CA LEU A 234 -25.94 9.86 -8.99
C LEU A 234 -26.69 8.68 -8.36
N LEU A 235 -27.95 8.43 -8.71
CA LEU A 235 -28.73 7.29 -8.20
C LEU A 235 -28.17 5.94 -8.63
N ARG A 236 -27.60 5.84 -9.84
CA ARG A 236 -27.01 4.60 -10.36
C ARG A 236 -25.58 4.35 -9.86
N ALA A 237 -24.94 5.38 -9.32
CA ALA A 237 -23.53 5.31 -8.91
C ALA A 237 -23.32 4.59 -7.58
N GLN A 238 -22.18 3.91 -7.48
CA GLN A 238 -21.67 3.32 -6.26
C GLN A 238 -20.55 4.19 -5.67
N GLY A 239 -20.24 3.98 -4.38
CA GLY A 239 -19.15 4.71 -3.73
C GLY A 239 -17.79 4.53 -4.42
N THR A 240 -17.58 3.38 -5.05
CA THR A 240 -16.39 3.02 -5.84
C THR A 240 -16.25 3.81 -7.14
N ASP A 241 -17.34 4.40 -7.64
CA ASP A 241 -17.34 5.16 -8.90
C ASP A 241 -16.90 6.61 -8.68
N THR A 242 -16.64 7.00 -7.43
CA THR A 242 -16.12 8.32 -7.08
C THR A 242 -14.59 8.33 -7.04
N VAL A 243 -13.99 9.31 -7.70
CA VAL A 243 -12.54 9.48 -7.80
C VAL A 243 -12.14 10.88 -7.35
N ARG A 244 -10.92 11.01 -6.80
CA ARG A 244 -10.29 12.31 -6.56
C ARG A 244 -9.36 12.60 -7.72
N SER A 245 -9.51 13.75 -8.36
CA SER A 245 -8.65 14.12 -9.49
C SER A 245 -8.61 15.63 -9.69
N PHE A 246 -7.42 16.14 -10.04
CA PHE A 246 -7.24 17.52 -10.51
C PHE A 246 -7.92 17.77 -11.87
N ALA A 247 -8.35 16.72 -12.59
CA ALA A 247 -9.07 16.84 -13.85
C ALA A 247 -10.34 17.70 -13.74
N PHE A 248 -11.01 17.66 -12.60
CA PHE A 248 -12.23 18.45 -12.37
C PHE A 248 -11.93 19.95 -12.37
N ASP A 249 -10.83 20.35 -11.74
CA ASP A 249 -10.43 21.75 -11.63
C ASP A 249 -9.83 22.29 -12.92
N ASP A 250 -9.06 21.46 -13.62
CA ASP A 250 -8.51 21.78 -14.94
C ASP A 250 -9.62 22.00 -15.98
N ALA A 251 -10.63 21.13 -16.01
CA ALA A 251 -11.78 21.28 -16.89
C ALA A 251 -12.62 22.52 -16.56
N ARG A 252 -12.78 22.86 -15.27
CA ARG A 252 -13.51 24.07 -14.83
C ARG A 252 -12.71 25.36 -14.96
N GLY A 253 -11.41 25.28 -15.20
CA GLY A 253 -10.52 26.45 -15.17
C GLY A 253 -10.33 27.03 -13.77
N THR A 254 -10.56 26.25 -12.72
CA THR A 254 -10.40 26.67 -11.32
C THR A 254 -9.09 26.15 -10.76
N LEU A 255 -7.96 26.60 -11.31
CA LEU A 255 -6.63 26.09 -10.96
C LEU A 255 -5.99 26.77 -9.74
N ASP A 256 -6.66 27.75 -9.15
CA ASP A 256 -6.13 28.56 -8.03
C ASP A 256 -6.42 27.97 -6.65
N TRP A 257 -6.77 26.69 -6.56
CA TRP A 257 -6.97 26.04 -5.26
C TRP A 257 -5.65 25.95 -4.50
N PRO A 258 -5.68 26.04 -3.15
CA PRO A 258 -4.50 25.84 -2.32
C PRO A 258 -3.84 24.48 -2.56
N ASP A 259 -2.52 24.41 -2.33
CA ASP A 259 -1.75 23.17 -2.50
C ASP A 259 -2.35 22.02 -1.67
N ASN A 260 -2.43 20.83 -2.28
CA ASN A 260 -3.05 19.60 -1.74
C ASN A 260 -4.58 19.56 -1.72
N ILE A 261 -5.29 20.63 -2.10
CA ILE A 261 -6.74 20.58 -2.26
C ILE A 261 -7.10 20.09 -3.67
N ASP A 262 -7.80 18.96 -3.76
CA ASP A 262 -8.35 18.44 -5.01
C ASP A 262 -9.85 18.12 -4.86
N GLY A 263 -10.51 17.84 -5.98
CA GLY A 263 -11.93 17.55 -6.02
C GLY A 263 -12.26 16.05 -6.07
N ARG A 264 -13.28 15.62 -5.31
CA ARG A 264 -13.90 14.28 -5.42
C ARG A 264 -15.25 14.33 -6.15
N GLY A 265 -15.35 13.63 -7.27
CA GLY A 265 -16.56 13.54 -8.08
C GLY A 265 -16.79 12.14 -8.65
N LEU A 266 -17.92 11.94 -9.31
CA LEU A 266 -18.12 10.76 -10.14
C LEU A 266 -17.10 10.73 -11.28
N LYS A 267 -16.59 9.54 -11.57
CA LYS A 267 -15.74 9.32 -12.73
C LYS A 267 -16.50 9.70 -14.00
N SER A 268 -15.85 10.48 -14.87
CA SER A 268 -16.42 10.99 -16.12
C SER A 268 -15.39 10.90 -17.23
N THR A 269 -15.82 11.00 -18.49
CA THR A 269 -14.92 10.96 -19.66
C THR A 269 -13.83 12.04 -19.57
N THR A 270 -14.16 13.18 -18.95
CA THR A 270 -13.20 14.27 -18.67
C THR A 270 -12.05 13.82 -17.76
N VAL A 271 -12.34 12.97 -16.75
CA VAL A 271 -11.31 12.42 -15.86
C VAL A 271 -10.48 11.35 -16.58
N ASP A 272 -11.13 10.46 -17.33
CA ASP A 272 -10.42 9.42 -18.09
C ASP A 272 -9.47 10.01 -19.13
N GLU A 273 -9.88 11.05 -19.87
CA GLU A 273 -9.04 11.76 -20.83
C GLU A 273 -7.84 12.45 -20.15
N TYR A 274 -8.05 13.03 -18.96
CA TYR A 274 -6.99 13.65 -18.18
C TYR A 274 -5.99 12.62 -17.64
N ASP A 275 -6.48 11.52 -17.08
CA ASP A 275 -5.65 10.45 -16.50
C ASP A 275 -4.90 9.69 -17.60
N ALA A 276 -5.51 9.47 -18.77
CA ALA A 276 -4.85 8.88 -19.94
C ALA A 276 -3.74 9.80 -20.49
N ALA A 277 -3.96 11.12 -20.52
CA ALA A 277 -2.93 12.08 -20.90
C ALA A 277 -1.75 12.11 -19.90
N ALA A 278 -2.01 11.89 -18.61
CA ALA A 278 -0.99 11.83 -17.57
C ALA A 278 -0.09 10.58 -17.65
N GLN A 279 -0.56 9.49 -18.27
CA GLN A 279 0.21 8.26 -18.49
C GLN A 279 1.20 8.38 -19.69
N GLY A 280 1.11 9.45 -20.49
CA GLY A 280 1.78 9.59 -21.78
C GLY A 280 3.15 10.27 -21.85
N HIS A 281 3.81 10.63 -20.73
CA HIS A 281 5.15 11.29 -20.60
C HIS A 281 5.20 12.76 -20.15
N GLN A 282 4.12 13.38 -19.69
CA GLN A 282 4.18 14.62 -18.89
C GLN A 282 2.83 14.76 -18.19
N ARG A 283 2.78 15.22 -16.93
CA ARG A 283 1.51 15.68 -16.34
C ARG A 283 0.90 16.65 -17.36
N PRO A 284 -0.35 16.46 -17.81
CA PRO A 284 -0.93 17.31 -18.82
C PRO A 284 -0.90 18.76 -18.31
N VAL A 285 -0.36 19.68 -19.12
CA VAL A 285 -0.14 21.08 -18.72
C VAL A 285 -1.47 21.65 -18.19
N PRO A 286 -1.55 22.02 -16.91
CA PRO A 286 -2.77 22.61 -16.36
C PRO A 286 -3.17 23.86 -17.16
N GLY A 287 -4.46 24.04 -17.43
CA GLY A 287 -5.00 25.24 -18.06
C GLY A 287 -5.03 25.18 -19.59
N GLN A 288 -5.09 23.99 -20.20
CA GLN A 288 -5.25 23.91 -21.65
C GLN A 288 -6.64 24.41 -22.07
N PRO A 289 -6.73 25.47 -22.90
CA PRO A 289 -7.99 26.12 -23.25
C PRO A 289 -8.94 25.18 -24.00
N GLU A 290 -8.42 24.21 -24.75
CA GLU A 290 -9.24 23.21 -25.46
C GLU A 290 -10.05 22.31 -24.51
N ARG A 291 -9.50 21.93 -23.36
CA ARG A 291 -10.20 21.08 -22.38
C ARG A 291 -11.32 21.85 -21.69
N HIS A 292 -11.04 23.11 -21.35
CA HIS A 292 -12.07 24.03 -20.84
C HIS A 292 -13.17 24.28 -21.87
N ALA A 293 -12.82 24.53 -23.13
CA ALA A 293 -13.79 24.73 -24.21
C ALA A 293 -14.69 23.50 -24.43
N ARG A 294 -14.10 22.28 -24.44
CA ARG A 294 -14.85 21.02 -24.52
C ARG A 294 -15.80 20.84 -23.33
N TYR A 295 -15.37 21.21 -22.13
CA TYR A 295 -16.22 21.15 -20.94
C TYR A 295 -17.37 22.17 -21.00
N VAL A 296 -17.12 23.40 -21.43
CA VAL A 296 -18.15 24.43 -21.62
C VAL A 296 -19.16 24.02 -22.68
N GLN A 297 -18.70 23.42 -23.78
CA GLN A 297 -19.58 22.89 -24.82
C GLN A 297 -20.43 21.73 -24.29
N ALA A 298 -19.85 20.80 -23.53
CA ALA A 298 -20.61 19.72 -22.89
C ALA A 298 -21.66 20.22 -21.87
N LEU A 299 -21.40 21.34 -21.20
CA LEU A 299 -22.39 21.99 -20.35
C LEU A 299 -23.56 22.58 -21.17
N GLN A 300 -23.28 23.16 -22.34
CA GLN A 300 -24.30 23.70 -23.25
C GLN A 300 -25.12 22.59 -23.92
N ASP A 301 -24.47 21.48 -24.29
CA ASP A 301 -25.09 20.33 -24.96
C ASP A 301 -25.84 19.41 -23.98
N GLY A 302 -25.71 19.65 -22.67
CA GLY A 302 -26.33 18.80 -21.64
C GLY A 302 -25.70 17.41 -21.52
N ASP A 303 -24.46 17.23 -21.99
CA ASP A 303 -23.77 15.94 -21.99
C ASP A 303 -23.34 15.54 -20.57
N THR A 304 -24.12 14.64 -19.97
CA THR A 304 -23.87 14.10 -18.63
C THR A 304 -22.63 13.22 -18.51
N GLU A 305 -22.02 12.79 -19.61
CA GLU A 305 -20.78 11.99 -19.60
C GLU A 305 -19.52 12.84 -19.40
N ARG A 306 -19.55 14.10 -19.84
CA ARG A 306 -18.45 15.06 -19.66
C ARG A 306 -18.67 16.02 -18.50
N GLN A 307 -19.91 16.18 -18.05
CA GLN A 307 -20.24 16.99 -16.89
C GLN A 307 -19.61 16.46 -15.60
N ILE A 308 -19.20 17.40 -14.76
CA ILE A 308 -18.59 17.11 -13.46
C ILE A 308 -19.71 17.03 -12.44
N ILE A 309 -19.83 15.87 -11.81
CA ILE A 309 -20.83 15.61 -10.79
C ILE A 309 -20.10 15.35 -9.48
N TRP A 310 -20.18 16.31 -8.56
CA TRP A 310 -19.53 16.20 -7.26
C TRP A 310 -20.23 15.16 -6.40
N SER A 311 -19.47 14.19 -5.87
CA SER A 311 -20.04 13.07 -5.14
C SER A 311 -19.03 12.47 -4.18
N GLY A 312 -19.47 12.21 -2.95
CA GLY A 312 -18.68 11.51 -1.94
C GLY A 312 -18.91 10.00 -1.98
N THR A 313 -18.08 9.25 -1.28
CA THR A 313 -18.14 7.78 -1.28
C THR A 313 -19.46 7.21 -0.72
N GLY A 314 -20.19 8.00 0.08
CA GLY A 314 -21.48 7.62 0.65
C GLY A 314 -22.64 7.51 -0.36
N ILE A 315 -22.44 7.86 -1.63
CA ILE A 315 -23.50 7.89 -2.64
C ILE A 315 -24.19 6.54 -2.86
N GLY A 316 -23.44 5.43 -2.77
CA GLY A 316 -23.99 4.08 -2.99
C GLY A 316 -25.06 3.64 -1.97
N GLN A 317 -25.23 4.37 -0.86
CA GLN A 317 -26.29 4.10 0.12
C GLN A 317 -27.59 4.85 -0.15
N VAL A 318 -27.61 5.68 -1.20
CA VAL A 318 -28.74 6.57 -1.51
C VAL A 318 -29.48 6.06 -2.73
N CYS A 319 -30.70 5.54 -2.52
CA CYS A 319 -31.46 4.89 -3.59
C CYS A 319 -32.70 5.69 -4.07
N THR A 320 -33.00 6.83 -3.45
CA THR A 320 -34.24 7.59 -3.73
C THR A 320 -33.98 9.10 -3.82
N ILE A 321 -34.64 9.75 -4.78
CA ILE A 321 -34.82 11.21 -4.80
C ILE A 321 -36.06 11.52 -3.97
N GLN A 322 -35.91 12.39 -2.98
CA GLN A 322 -37.00 12.79 -2.10
C GLN A 322 -36.80 14.24 -1.62
N PRO A 323 -37.85 14.93 -1.17
CA PRO A 323 -37.74 16.28 -0.63
C PRO A 323 -36.73 16.38 0.50
N ALA A 324 -35.98 17.48 0.56
CA ALA A 324 -34.91 17.63 1.54
C ALA A 324 -35.41 17.58 2.99
N ALA A 325 -36.61 18.11 3.26
CA ALA A 325 -37.22 18.08 4.59
C ALA A 325 -37.52 16.65 5.08
N GLU A 326 -38.07 15.82 4.21
CA GLU A 326 -38.35 14.41 4.50
C GLU A 326 -37.05 13.62 4.68
N ALA A 327 -36.02 13.92 3.88
CA ALA A 327 -34.71 13.31 4.04
C ALA A 327 -34.09 13.58 5.42
N VAL A 328 -34.20 14.81 5.94
CA VAL A 328 -33.73 15.14 7.30
C VAL A 328 -34.49 14.33 8.34
N GLN A 329 -35.82 14.26 8.25
CA GLN A 329 -36.66 13.52 9.21
C GLN A 329 -36.35 12.01 9.17
N GLN A 330 -36.16 11.45 7.98
CA GLN A 330 -35.80 10.05 7.80
C GLN A 330 -34.43 9.76 8.42
N LEU A 331 -33.42 10.61 8.16
CA LEU A 331 -32.10 10.48 8.76
C LEU A 331 -32.19 10.51 10.30
N HIS A 332 -32.94 11.47 10.85
CA HIS A 332 -33.17 11.57 12.30
C HIS A 332 -33.80 10.29 12.88
N SER A 333 -34.91 9.83 12.30
CA SER A 333 -35.59 8.61 12.77
C SER A 333 -34.69 7.37 12.66
N ALA A 334 -33.96 7.22 11.55
CA ALA A 334 -33.03 6.12 11.35
C ALA A 334 -31.86 6.15 12.35
N THR A 335 -31.34 7.33 12.68
CA THR A 335 -30.31 7.52 13.72
C THR A 335 -30.81 7.10 15.09
N VAL A 336 -31.99 7.58 15.50
CA VAL A 336 -32.58 7.23 16.80
C VAL A 336 -32.81 5.71 16.90
N HIS A 337 -33.33 5.09 15.84
CA HIS A 337 -33.48 3.63 15.80
C HIS A 337 -32.15 2.89 15.90
N ALA A 338 -31.11 3.35 15.18
CA ALA A 338 -29.78 2.74 15.22
C ALA A 338 -29.15 2.84 16.62
N LEU A 339 -29.25 3.99 17.28
CA LEU A 339 -28.76 4.21 18.65
C LEU A 339 -29.50 3.33 19.66
N LYS A 340 -30.84 3.26 19.60
CA LYS A 340 -31.64 2.38 20.45
C LYS A 340 -31.28 0.90 20.25
N ARG A 341 -31.08 0.48 19.01
CA ARG A 341 -30.65 -0.90 18.69
C ARG A 341 -29.27 -1.21 19.25
N ALA A 342 -28.34 -0.26 19.21
CA ALA A 342 -27.01 -0.42 19.78
C ALA A 342 -27.08 -0.57 21.31
N ALA A 343 -27.92 0.22 21.98
CA ALA A 343 -28.13 0.15 23.42
C ALA A 343 -28.82 -1.14 23.90
N LEU A 344 -29.67 -1.75 23.07
CA LEU A 344 -30.44 -2.96 23.41
C LEU A 344 -29.71 -4.28 23.10
N ARG A 345 -28.47 -4.24 22.59
CA ARG A 345 -27.70 -5.48 22.39
C ARG A 345 -27.30 -6.05 23.76
N PRO A 346 -27.73 -7.27 24.14
CA PRO A 346 -27.22 -7.91 25.33
C PRO A 346 -25.71 -8.06 25.18
N ALA A 347 -24.97 -7.76 26.26
CA ALA A 347 -23.52 -7.98 26.31
C ALA A 347 -23.23 -9.41 25.83
N PRO A 348 -22.20 -9.62 24.99
CA PRO A 348 -21.82 -10.97 24.60
C PRO A 348 -21.62 -11.79 25.87
N MET A 349 -22.34 -12.91 25.99
CA MET A 349 -22.22 -13.83 27.12
C MET A 349 -20.74 -14.07 27.38
N THR A 350 -20.27 -13.62 28.54
CA THR A 350 -18.95 -13.97 29.06
C THR A 350 -18.95 -15.49 29.17
N VAL A 351 -18.30 -16.17 28.22
CA VAL A 351 -18.00 -17.60 28.37
C VAL A 351 -16.97 -17.65 29.49
N THR A 352 -17.45 -17.78 30.72
CA THR A 352 -16.63 -18.17 31.85
C THR A 352 -16.12 -19.57 31.55
N ALA A 353 -14.87 -19.68 31.10
CA ALA A 353 -14.15 -20.94 31.07
C ALA A 353 -13.92 -21.38 32.53
N SER A 354 -14.91 -22.01 33.15
CA SER A 354 -14.73 -22.74 34.39
C SER A 354 -14.06 -24.07 34.06
N GLY A 355 -12.72 -24.08 34.14
CA GLY A 355 -11.88 -25.23 33.90
C GLY A 355 -10.49 -24.98 34.47
N SER A 356 -10.43 -24.85 35.79
CA SER A 356 -9.26 -24.85 36.69
C SER A 356 -7.92 -25.28 36.09
N ARG A 357 -6.95 -24.35 36.08
CA ARG A 357 -5.59 -24.54 36.61
C ARG A 357 -4.95 -23.18 36.82
N GLU A 358 -4.77 -22.81 38.09
CA GLU A 358 -3.91 -21.71 38.50
C GLU A 358 -2.51 -21.90 37.92
N HIS A 359 -2.02 -20.89 37.20
CA HIS A 359 -0.60 -20.69 36.98
C HIS A 359 -0.26 -19.27 37.39
N ALA A 360 0.63 -19.22 38.38
CA ALA A 360 1.16 -18.04 39.02
C ALA A 360 1.77 -17.06 38.02
N ARG A 361 1.65 -15.78 38.37
CA ARG A 361 2.37 -14.66 37.74
C ARG A 361 3.89 -14.85 37.96
N PRO A 362 4.75 -14.50 36.99
CA PRO A 362 6.14 -14.20 37.27
C PRO A 362 6.29 -12.72 37.63
N ASP A 363 6.92 -12.49 38.78
CA ASP A 363 7.28 -11.19 39.37
C ASP A 363 8.27 -10.39 38.52
N ASP A 364 8.18 -9.07 38.71
CA ASP A 364 9.15 -8.06 38.35
C ASP A 364 9.98 -7.72 39.61
N SER A 365 11.31 -7.84 39.50
CA SER A 365 12.38 -7.15 40.25
C SER A 365 12.42 -7.14 41.79
N GLY A 366 13.56 -7.58 42.37
CA GLY A 366 13.88 -7.32 43.79
C GLY A 366 15.09 -8.05 44.37
N ILE A 367 16.28 -7.54 44.04
CA ILE A 367 17.56 -7.54 44.78
C ILE A 367 17.58 -8.23 46.17
N GLU A 368 18.53 -9.17 46.39
CA GLU A 368 19.40 -9.14 47.59
C GLU A 368 20.67 -10.00 47.45
N LEU A 369 21.78 -9.43 47.93
CA LEU A 369 23.15 -9.96 47.95
C LEU A 369 23.34 -11.02 49.04
N GLY A 370 24.33 -11.91 48.85
CA GLY A 370 25.26 -12.24 49.93
C GLY A 370 25.76 -13.68 50.05
N ASN A 371 27.08 -13.82 49.87
CA ASN A 371 28.02 -14.68 50.62
C ASN A 371 27.91 -16.22 50.48
N LEU A 372 28.88 -16.97 49.94
CA LEU A 372 30.33 -17.17 50.22
C LEU A 372 30.57 -18.52 50.96
N ARG A 373 31.51 -19.31 50.40
CA ARG A 373 32.24 -20.48 50.96
C ARG A 373 31.40 -21.77 51.09
N GLY A 374 31.85 -22.98 50.77
CA GLY A 374 33.18 -23.54 50.51
C GLY A 374 33.38 -24.79 51.40
N ALA A 375 33.55 -25.99 50.81
CA ALA A 375 34.14 -27.25 51.35
C ALA A 375 33.70 -28.43 50.44
N SER A 376 34.54 -29.08 49.61
CA SER A 376 35.61 -30.08 49.88
C SER A 376 35.13 -31.49 50.31
N GLU A 377 34.97 -32.37 49.30
CA GLU A 377 35.29 -33.84 49.16
C GLU A 377 35.08 -34.88 50.33
N PRO A 378 35.45 -36.18 50.20
CA PRO A 378 34.78 -37.29 49.46
C PRO A 378 34.68 -38.63 50.29
N GLY A 379 34.14 -39.72 49.71
CA GLY A 379 34.26 -41.11 50.22
C GLY A 379 33.20 -42.04 49.58
N VAL A 380 33.50 -42.94 48.62
CA VAL A 380 34.13 -44.29 48.68
C VAL A 380 33.31 -45.32 49.47
N GLU A 381 32.65 -46.25 48.78
CA GLU A 381 32.86 -47.72 48.91
C GLU A 381 32.09 -48.53 47.85
N SER A 382 32.67 -49.68 47.51
CA SER A 382 32.42 -50.59 46.40
C SER A 382 31.90 -51.95 46.87
N ASP A 383 31.06 -52.63 46.08
CA ASP A 383 31.15 -54.07 45.75
C ASP A 383 29.93 -54.45 44.87
N SER A 384 30.07 -54.81 43.59
CA SER A 384 30.65 -56.02 42.96
C SER A 384 29.67 -57.23 42.90
N ALA A 385 29.23 -57.53 41.66
CA ALA A 385 28.98 -58.86 41.07
C ALA A 385 27.69 -58.93 40.20
N HIS A 386 27.84 -58.78 38.88
CA HIS A 386 27.69 -59.89 37.93
C HIS A 386 27.81 -59.40 36.49
N ALA A 387 28.92 -59.78 35.85
CA ALA A 387 29.07 -59.78 34.40
C ALA A 387 28.62 -61.13 33.86
N GLN A 388 27.68 -61.14 32.92
CA GLN A 388 27.53 -62.20 31.93
C GLN A 388 27.25 -61.58 30.57
N LEU A 389 28.12 -61.95 29.63
CA LEU A 389 28.24 -61.48 28.26
C LEU A 389 27.01 -61.86 27.40
N LEU A 390 26.66 -61.01 26.43
CA LEU A 390 26.73 -61.29 24.97
C LEU A 390 25.88 -60.28 24.15
N ASN A 391 26.39 -59.93 22.96
CA ASN A 391 25.84 -59.10 21.87
C ASN A 391 25.98 -57.56 21.94
N SER A 392 27.20 -57.08 21.69
CA SER A 392 27.55 -55.67 21.50
C SER A 392 27.52 -55.14 20.05
N ASP A 393 27.07 -55.93 19.06
CA ASP A 393 27.13 -55.50 17.65
C ASP A 393 25.78 -55.00 17.07
N GLY A 394 24.63 -55.42 17.63
CA GLY A 394 23.31 -54.90 17.22
C GLY A 394 22.96 -53.53 17.81
N ALA A 395 23.48 -53.21 18.99
CA ALA A 395 23.21 -51.93 19.66
C ALA A 395 24.00 -50.76 19.03
N ARG A 396 25.15 -51.03 18.38
CA ARG A 396 25.96 -50.02 17.69
C ARG A 396 25.40 -49.62 16.32
N SER A 397 24.71 -50.50 15.60
CA SER A 397 23.99 -50.14 14.37
C SER A 397 22.71 -49.37 14.70
N SER A 398 21.91 -49.86 15.64
CA SER A 398 20.67 -49.19 16.07
C SER A 398 20.92 -47.81 16.68
N SER A 399 21.99 -47.63 17.46
CA SER A 399 22.36 -46.31 17.99
C SER A 399 22.88 -45.37 16.89
N ARG A 400 23.58 -45.87 15.87
CA ARG A 400 23.98 -45.05 14.71
C ARG A 400 22.77 -44.68 13.86
N ASP A 401 21.82 -45.58 13.66
CA ASP A 401 20.59 -45.32 12.90
C ASP A 401 19.66 -44.36 13.67
N LEU A 402 19.61 -44.45 15.00
CA LEU A 402 18.89 -43.50 15.86
C LEU A 402 19.57 -42.13 15.89
N VAL A 403 20.90 -42.07 15.96
CA VAL A 403 21.67 -40.81 15.91
C VAL A 403 21.60 -40.17 14.52
N GLN A 404 21.64 -40.98 13.45
CA GLN A 404 21.48 -40.51 12.07
C GLN A 404 20.04 -40.04 11.81
N SER A 405 19.03 -40.78 12.28
CA SER A 405 17.62 -40.39 12.19
C SER A 405 17.30 -39.14 13.02
N ALA A 406 17.90 -38.99 14.21
CA ALA A 406 17.78 -37.81 15.05
C ALA A 406 18.53 -36.60 14.46
N SER A 407 19.73 -36.80 13.89
CA SER A 407 20.49 -35.76 13.16
C SER A 407 19.74 -35.30 11.91
N ASP A 408 19.11 -36.22 11.18
CA ASP A 408 18.32 -35.93 9.99
C ASP A 408 16.99 -35.25 10.34
N ALA A 409 16.37 -35.61 11.47
CA ALA A 409 15.17 -34.94 11.99
C ALA A 409 15.48 -33.53 12.52
N ALA A 410 16.64 -33.35 13.17
CA ALA A 410 17.15 -32.05 13.59
C ALA A 410 17.51 -31.17 12.38
N GLY A 411 18.13 -31.75 11.34
CA GLY A 411 18.43 -31.08 10.08
C GLY A 411 17.16 -30.64 9.33
N ARG A 412 16.12 -31.49 9.32
CA ARG A 412 14.82 -31.16 8.71
C ARG A 412 14.07 -30.07 9.48
N SER A 413 14.14 -30.11 10.80
CA SER A 413 13.56 -29.06 11.67
C SER A 413 14.29 -27.73 11.50
N GLY A 414 15.63 -27.75 11.38
CA GLY A 414 16.45 -26.58 11.09
C GLY A 414 16.17 -25.98 9.70
N ALA A 415 15.89 -26.80 8.69
CA ALA A 415 15.53 -26.35 7.36
C ALA A 415 14.17 -25.62 7.33
N VAL A 416 13.15 -26.16 8.00
CA VAL A 416 11.84 -25.51 8.10
C VAL A 416 11.93 -24.21 8.91
N ALA A 417 12.68 -24.20 10.02
CA ALA A 417 12.91 -23.00 10.81
C ALA A 417 13.59 -21.88 10.01
N ALA A 418 14.58 -22.21 9.17
CA ALA A 418 15.25 -21.25 8.31
C ALA A 418 14.29 -20.64 7.26
N VAL A 419 13.40 -21.47 6.68
CA VAL A 419 12.39 -21.01 5.72
C VAL A 419 11.39 -20.06 6.36
N ILE A 420 10.85 -20.40 7.54
CA ILE A 420 9.90 -19.54 8.27
C ILE A 420 10.57 -18.22 8.67
N SER A 421 11.79 -18.29 9.20
CA SER A 421 12.55 -17.11 9.61
C SER A 421 12.82 -16.18 8.42
N TYR A 422 13.17 -16.73 7.25
CA TYR A 422 13.29 -15.96 6.02
C TYR A 422 11.97 -15.31 5.57
N CYS A 423 10.84 -16.02 5.62
CA CYS A 423 9.53 -15.46 5.27
C CYS A 423 9.17 -14.28 6.18
N VAL A 424 9.32 -14.45 7.49
CA VAL A 424 9.08 -13.38 8.49
C VAL A 424 10.00 -12.19 8.21
N ALA A 425 11.30 -12.43 8.04
CA ALA A 425 12.27 -11.39 7.73
C ALA A 425 11.90 -10.60 6.47
N SER A 426 11.48 -11.30 5.41
CA SER A 426 11.13 -10.69 4.13
C SER A 426 9.80 -9.93 4.19
N ILE A 427 8.81 -10.39 4.96
CA ILE A 427 7.56 -9.65 5.18
C ILE A 427 7.87 -8.39 5.99
N SER A 428 8.61 -8.51 7.11
CA SER A 428 9.03 -7.38 7.94
C SER A 428 9.81 -6.34 7.14
N MET A 429 10.80 -6.75 6.33
CA MET A 429 11.55 -5.83 5.48
C MET A 429 10.64 -5.12 4.47
N THR A 430 9.64 -5.81 3.92
CA THR A 430 8.71 -5.20 2.97
C THR A 430 7.83 -4.14 3.64
N VAL A 431 7.34 -4.44 4.84
CA VAL A 431 6.56 -3.52 5.67
C VAL A 431 7.41 -2.31 6.06
N ILE A 432 8.61 -2.55 6.60
CA ILE A 432 9.55 -1.49 6.98
C ILE A 432 9.84 -0.61 5.78
N ASN A 433 10.22 -1.15 4.62
CA ASN A 433 10.49 -0.34 3.42
C ASN A 433 9.27 0.44 2.93
N LYS A 434 8.07 -0.14 3.02
CA LYS A 434 6.82 0.55 2.64
C LYS A 434 6.49 1.70 3.61
N PHE A 435 6.73 1.56 4.90
CA PHE A 435 6.45 2.64 5.85
C PHE A 435 7.60 3.65 5.98
N ALA A 436 8.83 3.22 5.71
CA ALA A 436 10.05 4.00 5.91
C ALA A 436 10.50 4.76 4.64
N VAL A 437 10.26 4.21 3.43
CA VAL A 437 10.85 4.70 2.17
C VAL A 437 9.79 5.06 1.11
N SER A 438 8.49 4.97 1.41
CA SER A 438 7.40 5.36 0.46
C SER A 438 7.18 6.88 0.34
N GLY A 439 8.25 7.67 0.36
CA GLY A 439 8.21 9.08 -0.04
C GLY A 439 8.13 9.23 -1.57
N ASP A 440 7.35 10.18 -2.05
CA ASP A 440 7.18 10.49 -3.47
C ASP A 440 8.54 10.69 -4.18
N LYS A 441 8.83 9.80 -5.15
CA LYS A 441 9.96 9.88 -6.11
C LYS A 441 11.36 9.95 -5.50
N PHE A 442 11.69 9.03 -4.61
CA PHE A 442 13.08 8.83 -4.17
C PHE A 442 13.98 8.34 -5.31
N THR A 443 15.03 9.11 -5.66
CA THR A 443 15.89 8.81 -6.81
C THR A 443 17.24 8.18 -6.46
N MET A 444 17.62 8.11 -5.18
CA MET A 444 18.95 7.65 -4.73
C MET A 444 18.93 6.27 -4.04
N ASN A 445 18.36 5.26 -4.71
CA ASN A 445 18.17 3.91 -4.15
C ASN A 445 19.47 3.18 -3.79
N LEU A 446 20.55 3.40 -4.55
CA LEU A 446 21.86 2.77 -4.29
C LEU A 446 22.52 3.41 -3.06
N LEU A 447 22.35 4.72 -2.85
CA LEU A 447 22.82 5.40 -1.65
C LEU A 447 22.12 4.88 -0.39
N VAL A 448 20.80 4.66 -0.42
CA VAL A 448 20.09 4.07 0.73
C VAL A 448 20.59 2.67 1.02
N LEU A 449 20.80 1.85 -0.01
CA LEU A 449 21.35 0.52 0.16
C LEU A 449 22.79 0.55 0.73
N LEU A 450 23.62 1.51 0.30
CA LEU A 450 24.94 1.74 0.87
C LEU A 450 24.86 2.05 2.38
N CYS A 451 23.95 2.93 2.78
CA CYS A 451 23.70 3.23 4.19
C CYS A 451 23.22 1.99 4.95
N GLN A 452 22.29 1.21 4.39
CA GLN A 452 21.78 -0.02 5.01
C GLN A 452 22.89 -1.06 5.21
N CYS A 453 23.76 -1.28 4.21
CA CYS A 453 24.90 -2.18 4.32
C CYS A 453 25.90 -1.70 5.39
N THR A 454 26.15 -0.38 5.45
CA THR A 454 27.06 0.21 6.45
C THR A 454 26.53 0.03 7.88
N VAL A 455 25.23 0.29 8.08
CA VAL A 455 24.54 0.06 9.36
C VAL A 455 24.58 -1.42 9.73
N SER A 456 24.34 -2.31 8.76
CA SER A 456 24.37 -3.76 8.98
C SER A 456 25.75 -4.24 9.44
N VAL A 457 26.82 -3.73 8.83
CA VAL A 457 28.20 -4.03 9.23
C VAL A 457 28.50 -3.48 10.62
N LEU A 458 28.07 -2.25 10.93
CA LEU A 458 28.30 -1.62 12.23
C LEU A 458 27.65 -2.43 13.37
N ILE A 459 26.38 -2.85 13.19
CA ILE A 459 25.65 -3.68 14.17
C ILE A 459 26.40 -4.98 14.45
N VAL A 460 26.89 -5.63 13.39
CA VAL A 460 27.62 -6.91 13.52
C VAL A 460 28.98 -6.72 14.19
N LEU A 461 29.68 -5.62 13.92
CA LEU A 461 30.94 -5.29 14.60
C LEU A 461 30.73 -4.99 16.09
N VAL A 462 29.66 -4.28 16.44
CA VAL A 462 29.27 -4.04 17.84
C VAL A 462 28.93 -5.37 18.53
N ALA A 463 28.15 -6.24 17.88
CA ALA A 463 27.82 -7.56 18.41
C ALA A 463 29.05 -8.47 18.58
N LYS A 464 30.06 -8.33 17.72
CA LYS A 464 31.36 -8.98 17.87
C LYS A 464 32.13 -8.44 19.08
N HIS A 465 32.15 -7.12 19.27
CA HIS A 465 32.84 -6.49 20.41
C HIS A 465 32.17 -6.83 21.75
N LEU A 466 30.85 -7.01 21.77
CA LEU A 466 30.08 -7.47 22.92
C LEU A 466 30.21 -8.99 23.19
N GLY A 467 30.94 -9.72 22.34
CA GLY A 467 31.16 -11.17 22.50
C GLY A 467 29.96 -12.05 22.15
N TRP A 468 28.89 -11.48 21.58
CA TRP A 468 27.67 -12.23 21.25
C TRP A 468 27.81 -13.09 19.99
N ILE A 469 28.78 -12.77 19.12
CA ILE A 469 28.96 -13.45 17.83
C ILE A 469 30.44 -13.70 17.57
N GLN A 470 30.80 -14.96 17.28
CA GLN A 470 32.11 -15.33 16.78
C GLN A 470 32.12 -15.26 15.25
N ILE A 471 32.85 -14.28 14.71
CA ILE A 471 33.07 -14.10 13.26
C ILE A 471 34.49 -14.53 12.94
N ARG A 472 34.67 -15.25 11.84
CA ARG A 472 36.01 -15.65 11.36
C ARG A 472 36.86 -14.42 11.06
N GLU A 473 38.17 -14.51 11.33
CA GLU A 473 39.10 -13.42 11.02
C GLU A 473 39.15 -13.13 9.51
N LEU A 474 39.32 -11.85 9.17
CA LEU A 474 39.36 -11.36 7.79
C LEU A 474 40.56 -11.95 7.03
N ASN A 475 40.34 -13.01 6.28
CA ASN A 475 41.36 -13.60 5.43
C ASN A 475 41.30 -13.00 4.01
N MET A 476 42.42 -12.49 3.49
CA MET A 476 42.47 -11.90 2.15
C MET A 476 42.12 -12.89 1.02
N ARG A 477 42.35 -14.19 1.22
CA ARG A 477 41.92 -15.21 0.24
C ARG A 477 40.40 -15.32 0.18
N ASP A 478 39.74 -15.23 1.33
CA ASP A 478 38.29 -15.28 1.43
C ASP A 478 37.66 -14.02 0.86
N VAL A 479 38.23 -12.84 1.17
CA VAL A 479 37.82 -11.55 0.56
C VAL A 479 37.89 -11.60 -0.97
N LYS A 480 39.02 -12.02 -1.55
CA LYS A 480 39.20 -12.05 -3.01
C LYS A 480 38.25 -13.04 -3.69
N THR A 481 37.95 -14.17 -3.05
CA THR A 481 37.04 -15.17 -3.60
C THR A 481 35.56 -14.82 -3.40
N TRP A 482 35.24 -13.97 -2.41
CA TRP A 482 33.87 -13.53 -2.13
C TRP A 482 33.49 -12.24 -2.87
N PHE A 483 34.47 -11.42 -3.25
CA PHE A 483 34.25 -10.18 -3.99
C PHE A 483 33.39 -10.33 -5.26
N PRO A 484 33.54 -11.38 -6.09
CA PRO A 484 32.65 -11.60 -7.24
C PRO A 484 31.18 -11.82 -6.86
N ILE A 485 30.91 -12.44 -5.71
CA ILE A 485 29.54 -12.67 -5.21
C ILE A 485 28.88 -11.33 -4.86
N SER A 486 29.58 -10.48 -4.10
CA SER A 486 29.07 -9.15 -3.73
C SER A 486 28.90 -8.24 -4.95
N THR A 487 29.80 -8.31 -5.92
CA THR A 487 29.64 -7.59 -7.19
C THR A 487 28.40 -8.07 -7.96
N MET A 488 28.17 -9.38 -8.03
CA MET A 488 26.96 -9.93 -8.65
C MET A 488 25.69 -9.49 -7.92
N LEU A 489 25.69 -9.43 -6.59
CA LEU A 489 24.54 -8.92 -5.83
C LEU A 489 24.18 -7.49 -6.25
N VAL A 490 25.17 -6.60 -6.34
CA VAL A 490 24.94 -5.20 -6.78
C VAL A 490 24.41 -5.14 -8.21
N ILE A 491 24.94 -5.97 -9.11
CA ILE A 491 24.45 -6.06 -10.49
C ILE A 491 23.01 -6.59 -10.55
N VAL A 492 22.63 -7.58 -9.72
CA VAL A 492 21.24 -8.06 -9.62
C VAL A 492 20.30 -6.93 -9.21
N ILE A 493 20.69 -6.15 -8.22
CA ILE A 493 19.87 -5.03 -7.72
C ILE A 493 19.74 -3.95 -8.80
N TYR A 494 20.83 -3.59 -9.47
CA TYR A 494 20.83 -2.60 -10.54
C TYR A 494 19.98 -3.04 -11.75
N THR A 495 20.25 -4.24 -12.28
CA THR A 495 19.51 -4.78 -13.44
C THR A 495 18.04 -5.03 -13.12
N GLY A 496 17.74 -5.45 -11.89
CA GLY A 496 16.37 -5.57 -11.38
C GLY A 496 15.64 -4.23 -11.32
N SER A 497 16.29 -3.19 -10.81
CA SER A 497 15.72 -1.83 -10.78
C SER A 497 15.50 -1.29 -12.19
N LYS A 498 16.45 -1.50 -13.11
CA LYS A 498 16.31 -1.09 -14.53
C LYS A 498 15.19 -1.85 -15.25
N ALA A 499 14.99 -3.13 -14.96
CA ALA A 499 13.87 -3.89 -15.51
C ALA A 499 12.52 -3.33 -15.01
N LEU A 500 12.39 -3.03 -13.72
CA LEU A 500 11.17 -2.42 -13.14
C LEU A 500 10.89 -0.99 -13.64
N GLN A 501 11.89 -0.28 -14.17
CA GLN A 501 11.68 1.02 -14.82
C GLN A 501 10.97 0.89 -16.18
N HIS A 502 11.06 -0.26 -16.85
CA HIS A 502 10.56 -0.47 -18.21
C HIS A 502 9.49 -1.56 -18.31
N MET A 503 9.20 -2.26 -17.21
CA MET A 503 8.26 -3.38 -17.16
C MET A 503 7.40 -3.31 -15.91
N ASP A 504 6.13 -3.64 -16.08
CA ASP A 504 5.19 -3.72 -14.97
C ASP A 504 5.57 -4.86 -14.01
N ILE A 505 5.24 -4.65 -12.74
CA ILE A 505 5.52 -5.59 -11.64
C ILE A 505 4.98 -7.02 -11.89
N PRO A 506 3.79 -7.23 -12.49
CA PRO A 506 3.27 -8.56 -12.81
C PRO A 506 4.13 -9.29 -13.86
N ILE A 507 4.50 -8.60 -14.96
CA ILE A 507 5.39 -9.13 -16.00
C ILE A 507 6.77 -9.42 -15.41
N TYR A 508 7.27 -8.53 -14.55
CA TYR A 508 8.53 -8.74 -13.84
C TYR A 508 8.52 -10.04 -13.00
N THR A 509 7.39 -10.31 -12.35
CA THR A 509 7.21 -11.48 -11.49
C THR A 509 7.16 -12.78 -12.30
N ILE A 510 6.56 -12.77 -13.50
CA ILE A 510 6.59 -13.92 -14.42
C ILE A 510 8.05 -14.31 -14.71
N PHE A 511 8.86 -13.38 -15.20
CA PHE A 511 10.26 -13.65 -15.54
C PHE A 511 11.11 -14.08 -14.33
N LYS A 512 10.86 -13.51 -13.15
CA LYS A 512 11.50 -13.97 -11.91
C LYS A 512 11.11 -15.40 -11.55
N ASN A 513 9.87 -15.81 -11.79
CA ASN A 513 9.46 -17.20 -11.56
C ASN A 513 10.05 -18.16 -12.60
N LEU A 514 10.24 -17.72 -13.85
CA LEU A 514 11.05 -18.46 -14.84
C LEU A 514 12.51 -18.62 -14.41
N THR A 515 13.05 -17.68 -13.62
CA THR A 515 14.42 -17.79 -13.08
C THR A 515 14.58 -19.01 -12.17
N ILE A 516 13.51 -19.49 -11.53
CA ILE A 516 13.55 -20.71 -10.70
C ILE A 516 13.89 -21.93 -11.58
N ILE A 517 13.30 -22.00 -12.78
CA ILE A 517 13.57 -23.06 -13.75
C ILE A 517 15.02 -22.96 -14.23
N LEU A 518 15.53 -21.76 -14.50
CA LEU A 518 16.93 -21.53 -14.85
C LEU A 518 17.87 -21.94 -13.70
N ILE A 519 17.58 -21.57 -12.46
CA ILE A 519 18.40 -21.94 -11.29
C ILE A 519 18.47 -23.46 -11.15
N GLN A 520 17.35 -24.15 -11.35
CA GLN A 520 17.33 -25.61 -11.31
C GLN A 520 18.09 -26.22 -12.49
N ALA A 521 17.85 -25.73 -13.70
CA ALA A 521 18.49 -26.20 -14.93
C ALA A 521 20.00 -25.98 -14.91
N TYR A 522 20.48 -24.79 -14.54
CA TYR A 522 21.92 -24.50 -14.44
C TYR A 522 22.56 -25.13 -13.19
N GLY A 523 21.82 -25.18 -12.07
CA GLY A 523 22.33 -25.69 -10.80
C GLY A 523 22.52 -27.20 -10.77
N GLU A 524 21.54 -27.97 -11.25
CA GLU A 524 21.61 -29.44 -11.22
C GLU A 524 22.35 -30.03 -12.42
N LEU A 525 22.29 -29.40 -13.59
CA LEU A 525 22.84 -29.96 -14.85
C LEU A 525 24.33 -29.65 -15.07
N ILE A 526 24.92 -28.70 -14.32
CA ILE A 526 26.33 -28.29 -14.50
C ILE A 526 27.13 -28.39 -13.19
N TRP A 527 26.53 -28.15 -12.02
CA TRP A 527 27.30 -27.89 -10.78
C TRP A 527 27.11 -28.88 -9.63
N PHE A 528 25.96 -29.56 -9.54
CA PHE A 528 25.62 -30.41 -8.39
C PHE A 528 25.14 -31.83 -8.74
N ASP A 529 25.19 -32.24 -10.02
CA ASP A 529 24.81 -33.58 -10.54
C ASP A 529 23.49 -34.13 -9.96
N GLY A 530 22.48 -33.25 -9.86
CA GLY A 530 21.16 -33.58 -9.31
C GLY A 530 20.22 -34.19 -10.35
N ARG A 531 19.31 -35.07 -9.94
CA ARG A 531 18.22 -35.58 -10.80
C ARG A 531 16.94 -34.76 -10.60
N ILE A 532 16.37 -34.28 -11.71
CA ILE A 532 15.10 -33.57 -11.71
C ILE A 532 13.96 -34.59 -11.63
N THR A 533 13.21 -34.58 -10.53
CA THR A 533 11.96 -35.36 -10.44
C THR A 533 10.82 -34.62 -11.11
N SER A 534 9.99 -35.32 -11.88
CA SER A 534 8.83 -34.75 -12.59
C SER A 534 7.88 -33.96 -11.67
N MET A 535 7.75 -34.37 -10.40
CA MET A 535 6.90 -33.68 -9.42
C MET A 535 7.41 -32.29 -9.03
N VAL A 536 8.73 -32.12 -8.91
CA VAL A 536 9.35 -30.81 -8.63
C VAL A 536 9.29 -29.92 -9.88
N PHE A 537 9.49 -30.48 -11.08
CA PHE A 537 9.31 -29.72 -12.32
C PHE A 537 7.87 -29.21 -12.49
N LEU A 538 6.87 -30.05 -12.20
CA LEU A 538 5.45 -29.67 -12.22
C LEU A 538 5.17 -28.48 -11.31
N SER A 539 5.79 -28.44 -10.12
CA SER A 539 5.60 -27.31 -9.20
C SER A 539 6.11 -25.97 -9.77
N PHE A 540 7.17 -25.98 -10.58
CA PHE A 540 7.68 -24.76 -11.22
C PHE A 540 6.78 -24.30 -12.36
N VAL A 541 6.26 -25.24 -13.15
CA VAL A 541 5.27 -24.94 -14.19
C VAL A 541 4.01 -24.31 -13.58
N LEU A 542 3.52 -24.88 -12.47
CA LEU A 542 2.40 -24.31 -11.73
C LEU A 542 2.72 -22.91 -11.16
N MET A 543 3.94 -22.68 -10.69
CA MET A 543 4.37 -21.37 -10.18
C MET A 543 4.43 -20.30 -11.29
N VAL A 544 4.87 -20.66 -12.50
CA VAL A 544 4.83 -19.76 -13.65
C VAL A 544 3.38 -19.51 -14.08
N ALA A 545 2.56 -20.56 -14.16
CA ALA A 545 1.14 -20.45 -14.49
C ALA A 545 0.39 -19.53 -13.52
N SER A 546 0.65 -19.64 -12.22
CA SER A 546 0.11 -18.74 -11.18
C SER A 546 0.39 -17.26 -11.50
N SER A 547 1.62 -16.92 -11.90
CA SER A 547 2.00 -15.54 -12.22
C SER A 547 1.43 -15.04 -13.54
N VAL A 548 1.29 -15.92 -14.54
CA VAL A 548 0.64 -15.58 -15.82
C VAL A 548 -0.85 -15.32 -15.62
N ILE A 549 -1.53 -16.15 -14.82
CA ILE A 549 -2.94 -15.97 -14.48
C ILE A 549 -3.14 -14.66 -13.72
N ALA A 550 -2.29 -14.37 -12.72
CA ALA A 550 -2.36 -13.13 -11.96
C ALA A 550 -2.11 -11.88 -12.82
N ALA A 551 -1.22 -11.96 -13.81
CA ALA A 551 -0.92 -10.87 -14.74
C ALA A 551 -1.89 -10.78 -15.93
N TRP A 552 -2.87 -11.69 -16.04
CA TRP A 552 -3.74 -11.76 -17.22
C TRP A 552 -4.53 -10.48 -17.50
N PRO A 553 -5.12 -9.79 -16.50
CA PRO A 553 -5.82 -8.53 -16.74
C PRO A 553 -4.90 -7.42 -17.32
N ASP A 554 -3.66 -7.35 -16.83
CA ASP A 554 -2.66 -6.37 -17.26
C ASP A 554 -2.08 -6.72 -18.65
N LEU A 555 -1.94 -8.02 -18.93
CA LEU A 555 -1.52 -8.50 -20.24
C LEU A 555 -2.63 -8.32 -21.31
N ALA A 556 -3.89 -8.54 -20.95
CA ALA A 556 -5.02 -8.40 -21.86
C ALA A 556 -5.21 -6.95 -22.33
N THR A 557 -5.02 -5.99 -21.42
CA THR A 557 -5.11 -4.54 -21.72
C THR A 557 -3.95 -4.04 -22.58
N SER A 558 -2.73 -4.56 -22.36
CA SER A 558 -1.53 -4.18 -23.14
C SER A 558 -1.41 -4.87 -24.50
N VAL A 559 -1.92 -6.10 -24.65
CA VAL A 559 -1.76 -6.92 -25.87
C VAL A 559 -2.93 -6.78 -26.84
N ALA A 560 -4.17 -6.55 -26.37
CA ALA A 560 -5.35 -6.45 -27.22
C ALA A 560 -5.26 -5.33 -28.31
N PRO A 561 -4.73 -4.12 -28.03
CA PRO A 561 -4.57 -3.10 -29.07
C PRO A 561 -3.52 -3.49 -30.12
N THR A 562 -2.45 -4.20 -29.72
CA THR A 562 -1.36 -4.60 -30.62
C THR A 562 -1.74 -5.77 -31.51
N LEU A 563 -2.48 -6.74 -30.97
CA LEU A 563 -3.05 -7.85 -31.75
C LEU A 563 -4.18 -7.37 -32.64
N HIS A 564 -5.02 -6.43 -32.21
CA HIS A 564 -6.05 -5.83 -33.08
C HIS A 564 -5.41 -5.10 -34.27
N ARG A 565 -4.31 -4.36 -34.05
CA ARG A 565 -3.55 -3.69 -35.13
C ARG A 565 -2.86 -4.68 -36.07
N ARG A 566 -2.34 -5.81 -35.56
CA ARG A 566 -1.75 -6.88 -36.39
C ARG A 566 -2.80 -7.72 -37.11
N ALA A 567 -3.96 -7.95 -36.48
CA ALA A 567 -5.09 -8.67 -37.07
C ALA A 567 -5.76 -7.83 -38.17
N LEU A 568 -5.93 -6.52 -37.98
CA LEU A 568 -6.40 -5.61 -39.02
C LEU A 568 -5.43 -5.56 -40.22
N ASN A 569 -4.11 -5.57 -39.96
CA ASN A 569 -3.11 -5.67 -41.03
C ASN A 569 -3.10 -7.03 -41.72
N ALA A 570 -3.36 -8.12 -41.00
CA ALA A 570 -3.47 -9.45 -41.59
C ALA A 570 -4.76 -9.62 -42.40
N VAL A 571 -5.90 -9.12 -41.91
CA VAL A 571 -7.20 -9.14 -42.63
C VAL A 571 -7.16 -8.24 -43.87
N GLY A 572 -6.48 -7.09 -43.80
CA GLY A 572 -6.24 -6.22 -44.96
C GLY A 572 -5.39 -6.85 -46.07
N MET A 573 -4.54 -7.84 -45.74
CA MET A 573 -3.79 -8.60 -46.75
C MET A 573 -4.64 -9.65 -47.50
N TYR A 574 -5.78 -10.09 -46.94
CA TYR A 574 -6.61 -11.14 -47.55
C TYR A 574 -7.85 -10.61 -48.28
N THR A 575 -8.34 -9.40 -47.95
CA THR A 575 -9.61 -8.89 -48.50
C THR A 575 -9.46 -7.82 -49.59
N GLY A 576 -8.25 -7.31 -49.85
CA GLY A 576 -8.00 -6.37 -50.95
C GLY A 576 -8.74 -5.03 -50.87
N VAL A 577 -9.44 -4.75 -49.77
CA VAL A 577 -10.14 -3.47 -49.54
C VAL A 577 -9.27 -2.59 -48.64
N PRO A 578 -8.85 -1.39 -49.08
CA PRO A 578 -8.10 -0.48 -48.24
C PRO A 578 -8.99 0.06 -47.11
N ALA A 579 -8.47 0.07 -45.88
CA ALA A 579 -9.12 0.70 -44.73
C ALA A 579 -9.30 2.22 -44.98
N PRO A 580 -10.46 2.80 -44.59
CA PRO A 580 -10.75 4.20 -44.87
C PRO A 580 -9.80 5.12 -44.09
N SER A 581 -9.23 6.08 -44.81
CA SER A 581 -8.37 7.14 -44.29
C SER A 581 -9.08 8.49 -44.40
N ALA A 582 -9.05 9.26 -43.32
CA ALA A 582 -9.25 10.71 -43.31
C ALA A 582 -8.43 11.23 -42.11
N ALA A 583 -7.16 11.62 -42.30
CA ALA A 583 -6.67 12.95 -42.71
C ALA A 583 -6.91 14.01 -41.61
N SER A 584 -5.96 14.80 -41.11
CA SER A 584 -4.56 15.07 -41.49
C SER A 584 -3.89 15.95 -40.42
N SER A 585 -2.70 15.58 -39.94
CA SER A 585 -1.58 16.48 -39.57
C SER A 585 -0.43 15.66 -38.98
N ALA A 586 0.25 14.90 -39.84
CA ALA A 586 1.50 14.24 -39.50
C ALA A 586 2.47 14.39 -40.68
N THR A 587 3.07 15.58 -40.78
CA THR A 587 4.22 15.84 -41.64
C THR A 587 5.17 16.79 -40.90
N ALA A 588 5.97 16.22 -40.00
CA ALA A 588 7.39 16.53 -39.85
C ALA A 588 7.99 15.60 -38.79
N GLN A 589 8.99 14.81 -39.22
CA GLN A 589 9.84 13.88 -38.46
C GLN A 589 9.48 12.40 -38.52
N ALA A 590 9.35 11.90 -39.75
CA ALA A 590 9.72 10.53 -40.10
C ALA A 590 10.82 10.59 -41.17
N SER A 591 12.06 10.80 -40.73
CA SER A 591 13.25 10.61 -41.57
C SER A 591 14.47 10.32 -40.70
N ALA A 592 14.52 9.10 -40.14
CA ALA A 592 15.73 8.30 -39.96
C ALA A 592 15.38 6.91 -39.41
N SER A 593 14.50 6.17 -40.09
CA SER A 593 14.41 4.71 -39.92
C SER A 593 15.44 4.05 -40.84
N VAL A 594 16.72 4.22 -40.52
CA VAL A 594 17.80 3.42 -41.11
C VAL A 594 18.08 2.29 -40.12
N ALA A 595 17.74 1.07 -40.53
CA ALA A 595 18.27 -0.20 -40.05
C ALA A 595 19.09 -0.15 -38.73
N GLN A 596 18.42 -0.03 -37.59
CA GLN A 596 19.00 -0.41 -36.31
C GLN A 596 18.30 -1.69 -35.87
N TRP A 597 19.06 -2.78 -35.88
CA TRP A 597 18.82 -3.90 -34.97
C TRP A 597 18.37 -3.34 -33.63
N PRO A 598 17.32 -3.90 -32.97
CA PRO A 598 16.81 -3.33 -31.74
C PRO A 598 17.99 -3.17 -30.78
N SER A 599 18.33 -1.92 -30.46
CA SER A 599 19.45 -1.63 -29.59
C SER A 599 19.15 -2.32 -28.27
N LEU A 600 19.92 -3.38 -27.98
CA LEU A 600 19.70 -4.27 -26.84
C LEU A 600 19.55 -3.48 -25.52
N GLY A 601 20.11 -2.27 -25.42
CA GLY A 601 20.03 -1.41 -24.22
C GLY A 601 18.68 -0.76 -23.91
N THR A 602 17.72 -0.70 -24.83
CA THR A 602 16.46 0.07 -24.65
C THR A 602 15.23 -0.80 -24.42
N SER A 603 15.38 -2.12 -24.48
CA SER A 603 14.28 -3.07 -24.26
C SER A 603 14.28 -3.52 -22.80
N GLY A 604 13.18 -3.26 -22.07
CA GLY A 604 13.01 -3.78 -20.69
C GLY A 604 13.21 -5.30 -20.60
N TYR A 605 12.91 -6.02 -21.68
CA TYR A 605 13.14 -7.47 -21.80
C TYR A 605 14.62 -7.85 -21.76
N PHE A 606 15.52 -7.03 -22.30
CA PHE A 606 16.97 -7.27 -22.22
C PHE A 606 17.47 -7.14 -20.78
N TRP A 607 17.10 -6.06 -20.10
CA TRP A 607 17.47 -5.84 -18.70
C TRP A 607 16.90 -6.94 -17.80
N MET A 608 15.69 -7.41 -18.09
CA MET A 608 15.10 -8.55 -17.39
C MET A 608 15.87 -9.85 -17.65
N LEU A 609 16.18 -10.18 -18.91
CA LEU A 609 16.94 -11.39 -19.25
C LEU A 609 18.30 -11.40 -18.54
N LEU A 610 19.01 -10.28 -18.58
CA LEU A 610 20.27 -10.09 -17.86
C LEU A 610 20.09 -10.28 -16.36
N ASN A 611 19.07 -9.66 -15.77
CA ASN A 611 18.73 -9.81 -14.35
C ASN A 611 18.43 -11.27 -13.97
N CYS A 612 17.73 -12.05 -14.82
CA CYS A 612 17.48 -13.48 -14.58
C CYS A 612 18.78 -14.29 -14.57
N LEU A 613 19.67 -14.08 -15.54
CA LEU A 613 20.96 -14.78 -15.64
C LEU A 613 21.88 -14.46 -14.47
N VAL A 614 22.01 -13.17 -14.12
CA VAL A 614 22.86 -12.75 -12.99
C VAL A 614 22.26 -13.24 -11.66
N SER A 615 20.93 -13.20 -11.50
CA SER A 615 20.26 -13.71 -10.29
C SER A 615 20.50 -15.20 -10.11
N ALA A 616 20.39 -15.99 -11.18
CA ALA A 616 20.64 -17.43 -11.11
C ALA A 616 22.10 -17.73 -10.74
N THR A 617 23.03 -17.04 -11.41
CA THR A 617 24.46 -17.21 -11.17
C THR A 617 24.84 -16.81 -9.73
N TYR A 618 24.32 -15.69 -9.22
CA TYR A 618 24.56 -15.22 -7.86
C TYR A 618 24.21 -16.29 -6.81
N VAL A 619 22.99 -16.82 -6.84
CA VAL A 619 22.52 -17.79 -5.83
C VAL A 619 23.29 -19.11 -5.92
N LEU A 620 23.68 -19.54 -7.12
CA LEU A 620 24.46 -20.76 -7.33
C LEU A 620 25.91 -20.59 -6.83
N VAL A 621 26.60 -19.50 -7.22
CA VAL A 621 27.97 -19.19 -6.77
C VAL A 621 28.01 -19.06 -5.26
N MET A 622 27.06 -18.32 -4.68
CA MET A 622 26.96 -18.13 -3.23
C MET A 622 26.82 -19.48 -2.51
N ARG A 623 25.90 -20.35 -2.95
CA ARG A 623 25.74 -21.69 -2.35
C ARG A 623 26.99 -22.56 -2.49
N LYS A 624 27.61 -22.58 -3.67
CA LYS A 624 28.84 -23.34 -3.92
C LYS A 624 29.96 -22.89 -3.00
N ARG A 625 30.14 -21.58 -2.82
CA ARG A 625 31.17 -21.04 -1.93
C ARG A 625 30.89 -21.34 -0.46
N ILE A 626 29.64 -21.18 0.02
CA ILE A 626 29.26 -21.56 1.40
C ILE A 626 29.64 -23.01 1.68
N LYS A 627 29.37 -23.94 0.74
CA LYS A 627 29.73 -25.36 0.89
C LYS A 627 31.24 -25.63 0.85
N LEU A 628 32.00 -24.90 0.02
CA LEU A 628 33.44 -25.09 -0.13
C LEU A 628 34.26 -24.50 1.02
N THR A 629 33.83 -23.36 1.59
CA THR A 629 34.56 -22.66 2.65
C THR A 629 34.08 -23.00 4.06
N GLY A 630 32.92 -23.68 4.18
CA GLY A 630 32.30 -24.03 5.45
C GLY A 630 31.84 -22.80 6.25
N PHE A 631 31.53 -21.69 5.58
CA PHE A 631 31.14 -20.45 6.25
C PHE A 631 29.87 -20.62 7.10
N LYS A 632 29.90 -20.04 8.30
CA LYS A 632 28.70 -19.89 9.13
C LYS A 632 27.81 -18.78 8.55
N ASP A 633 26.59 -18.71 9.04
CA ASP A 633 25.56 -17.78 8.55
C ASP A 633 25.97 -16.31 8.76
N TRP A 634 26.56 -16.01 9.94
CA TRP A 634 27.09 -14.69 10.28
C TRP A 634 28.27 -14.26 9.41
N ASP A 635 29.19 -15.17 9.10
CA ASP A 635 30.32 -14.87 8.21
C ASP A 635 29.81 -14.51 6.82
N THR A 636 28.91 -15.34 6.28
CA THR A 636 28.33 -15.15 4.93
C THR A 636 27.63 -13.79 4.82
N MET A 637 26.85 -13.42 5.84
CA MET A 637 26.15 -12.13 5.90
C MET A 637 27.14 -10.95 6.03
N PHE A 638 28.15 -11.07 6.89
CA PHE A 638 29.16 -10.03 7.10
C PHE A 638 29.96 -9.75 5.81
N PHE A 639 30.48 -10.80 5.16
CA PHE A 639 31.23 -10.67 3.91
C PHE A 639 30.36 -10.11 2.77
N ASN A 640 29.08 -10.50 2.70
CA ASN A 640 28.17 -9.98 1.68
C ASN A 640 27.97 -8.47 1.83
N ASN A 641 27.65 -8.00 3.03
CA ASN A 641 27.40 -6.58 3.29
C ASN A 641 28.69 -5.74 3.23
N LEU A 642 29.79 -6.22 3.81
CA LEU A 642 31.07 -5.48 3.85
C LEU A 642 31.65 -5.26 2.46
N LEU A 643 31.66 -6.32 1.62
CA LEU A 643 32.24 -6.23 0.28
C LEU A 643 31.31 -5.54 -0.73
N SER A 644 30.01 -5.45 -0.44
CA SER A 644 29.08 -4.65 -1.24
C SER A 644 29.26 -3.14 -1.04
N ILE A 645 29.76 -2.66 0.10
CA ILE A 645 29.98 -1.22 0.36
C ILE A 645 30.82 -0.52 -0.73
N PRO A 646 32.06 -0.97 -1.05
CA PRO A 646 32.88 -0.30 -2.07
C PRO A 646 32.26 -0.39 -3.48
N VAL A 647 31.60 -1.52 -3.79
CA VAL A 647 30.94 -1.70 -5.10
C VAL A 647 29.73 -0.79 -5.23
N LEU A 648 28.91 -0.66 -4.19
CA LEU A 648 27.75 0.23 -4.14
C LEU A 648 28.17 1.69 -4.21
N LEU A 649 29.26 2.07 -3.55
CA LEU A 649 29.78 3.43 -3.63
C LEU A 649 30.18 3.78 -5.07
N ILE A 650 30.94 2.91 -5.74
CA ILE A 650 31.35 3.13 -7.14
C ILE A 650 30.12 3.20 -8.06
N MET A 651 29.16 2.28 -7.89
CA MET A 651 27.96 2.26 -8.73
C MET A 651 27.03 3.46 -8.46
N SER A 652 26.92 3.92 -7.22
CA SER A 652 26.15 5.12 -6.86
C SER A 652 26.77 6.37 -7.49
N LEU A 653 28.11 6.50 -7.51
CA LEU A 653 28.78 7.62 -8.17
C LEU A 653 28.64 7.62 -9.70
N LEU A 654 28.53 6.44 -10.33
CA LEU A 654 28.41 6.32 -11.79
C LEU A 654 26.96 6.46 -12.29
N VAL A 655 25.98 6.03 -11.49
CA VAL A 655 24.58 5.91 -11.92
C VAL A 655 23.69 7.02 -11.34
N GLU A 656 23.98 7.49 -10.13
CA GLU A 656 23.14 8.49 -9.46
C GLU A 656 23.69 9.90 -9.66
N ASN A 657 22.79 10.87 -9.83
CA ASN A 657 23.18 12.27 -10.00
C ASN A 657 23.38 12.92 -8.61
N TRP A 658 24.63 13.26 -8.28
CA TRP A 658 25.02 13.90 -7.02
C TRP A 658 24.88 15.43 -7.05
N SER A 659 23.83 15.96 -7.68
CA SER A 659 23.58 17.41 -7.67
C SER A 659 22.97 17.88 -6.34
N LYS A 660 23.33 19.09 -5.88
CA LYS A 660 22.78 19.69 -4.63
C LYS A 660 21.25 19.76 -4.65
N GLU A 661 20.67 20.07 -5.80
CA GLU A 661 19.22 20.13 -6.04
C GLU A 661 18.55 18.75 -5.94
N THR A 662 19.22 17.68 -6.41
CA THR A 662 18.74 16.30 -6.25
C THR A 662 18.84 15.85 -4.80
N PHE A 663 19.88 16.28 -4.08
CA PHE A 663 20.07 15.97 -2.66
C PHE A 663 19.01 16.65 -1.79
N GLU A 664 18.72 17.93 -2.01
CA GLU A 664 17.69 18.69 -1.29
C GLU A 664 16.27 18.18 -1.60
N ARG A 665 16.02 17.71 -2.84
CA ARG A 665 14.76 17.07 -3.22
C ARG A 665 14.53 15.72 -2.54
N ASN A 666 15.60 14.94 -2.32
CA ASN A 666 15.50 13.62 -1.66
C ASN A 666 15.61 13.71 -0.13
N PHE A 667 16.28 14.74 0.41
CA PHE A 667 16.48 14.97 1.84
C PHE A 667 16.05 16.39 2.25
N PRO A 668 14.75 16.73 2.20
CA PRO A 668 14.27 18.03 2.66
C PRO A 668 14.52 18.20 4.17
N ALA A 669 14.88 19.42 4.59
CA ALA A 669 15.32 19.71 5.97
C ALA A 669 14.30 19.29 7.03
N GLU A 670 13.00 19.38 6.73
CA GLU A 670 11.90 19.02 7.64
C GLU A 670 11.75 17.51 7.87
N ARG A 671 12.07 16.65 6.88
CA ARG A 671 11.92 15.18 6.98
C ARG A 671 13.24 14.42 7.07
N ARG A 672 14.38 15.12 7.03
CA ARG A 672 15.72 14.51 7.03
C ARG A 672 15.93 13.57 8.22
N THR A 673 15.53 13.98 9.42
CA THR A 673 15.67 13.16 10.64
C THR A 673 14.80 11.91 10.55
N SER A 674 13.54 12.05 10.10
CA SER A 674 12.64 10.91 9.92
C SER A 674 13.15 9.93 8.87
N LEU A 675 13.68 10.42 7.74
CA LEU A 675 14.25 9.59 6.68
C LEU A 675 15.53 8.88 7.14
N ILE A 676 16.41 9.55 7.88
CA ILE A 676 17.61 8.93 8.44
C ILE A 676 17.22 7.83 9.44
N ILE A 677 16.26 8.07 10.33
CA ILE A 677 15.74 7.06 11.26
C ILE A 677 15.13 5.88 10.49
N ALA A 678 14.36 6.14 9.43
CA ALA A 678 13.82 5.14 8.52
C ALA A 678 14.92 4.30 7.83
N VAL A 679 16.00 4.93 7.37
CA VAL A 679 17.15 4.25 6.76
C VAL A 679 17.91 3.42 7.81
N LEU A 680 18.05 3.90 9.04
CA LEU A 680 18.64 3.14 10.14
C LEU A 680 17.79 1.91 10.50
N LEU A 681 16.46 2.07 10.58
CA LEU A 681 15.51 0.99 10.87
C LEU A 681 15.41 -0.03 9.72
N SER A 682 15.49 0.41 8.47
CA SER A 682 15.59 -0.51 7.33
C SER A 682 16.96 -1.21 7.28
N GLY A 683 18.02 -0.58 7.78
CA GLY A 683 19.33 -1.20 7.98
C GLY A 683 19.29 -2.36 8.98
N THR A 684 18.57 -2.21 10.09
CA THR A 684 18.38 -3.32 11.06
C THR A 684 17.55 -4.46 10.48
N GLY A 685 16.49 -4.15 9.70
CA GLY A 685 15.75 -5.14 8.91
C GLY A 685 16.62 -5.86 7.88
N GLY A 686 17.54 -5.11 7.25
CA GLY A 686 18.57 -5.59 6.31
C GLY A 686 19.48 -6.67 6.90
N VAL A 687 19.87 -6.53 8.17
CA VAL A 687 20.66 -7.54 8.90
C VAL A 687 19.91 -8.87 8.94
N PHE A 688 18.64 -8.83 9.33
CA PHE A 688 17.85 -10.03 9.55
C PHE A 688 17.53 -10.77 8.25
N ILE A 689 17.19 -10.04 7.17
CA ILE A 689 16.97 -10.67 5.85
C ILE A 689 18.26 -11.24 5.26
N SER A 690 19.39 -10.54 5.41
CA SER A 690 20.68 -11.01 4.87
C SER A 690 21.17 -12.27 5.60
N TYR A 691 21.01 -12.32 6.94
CA TYR A 691 21.31 -13.50 7.75
C TYR A 691 20.43 -14.70 7.38
N THR A 692 19.10 -14.51 7.39
CA THR A 692 18.14 -15.58 7.09
C THR A 692 18.24 -16.09 5.66
N THR A 693 18.63 -15.23 4.70
CA THR A 693 18.94 -15.62 3.32
C THR A 693 20.13 -16.59 3.26
N ALA A 694 21.25 -16.23 3.91
CA ALA A 694 22.42 -17.10 3.98
C ALA A 694 22.10 -18.44 4.65
N TRP A 695 21.38 -18.38 5.77
CA TRP A 695 20.97 -19.56 6.53
C TRP A 695 20.07 -20.48 5.70
N CYS A 696 19.05 -19.92 5.03
CA CYS A 696 18.13 -20.67 4.18
C CYS A 696 18.86 -21.36 3.01
N ILE A 697 19.74 -20.66 2.29
CA ILE A 697 20.51 -21.23 1.18
C ILE A 697 21.43 -22.39 1.64
N ARG A 698 22.02 -22.26 2.84
CA ARG A 698 22.94 -23.24 3.40
C ARG A 698 22.23 -24.54 3.79
N VAL A 699 21.12 -24.46 4.51
CA VAL A 699 20.42 -25.65 5.05
C VAL A 699 19.45 -26.27 4.04
N THR A 700 19.04 -25.54 3.00
CA THR A 700 18.12 -26.03 1.97
C THR A 700 18.82 -26.17 0.60
N SER A 701 18.38 -25.40 -0.39
CA SER A 701 18.98 -25.32 -1.72
C SER A 701 18.77 -23.96 -2.36
N SER A 702 19.58 -23.62 -3.36
CA SER A 702 19.41 -22.42 -4.17
C SER A 702 18.00 -22.34 -4.77
N THR A 703 17.47 -23.48 -5.23
CA THR A 703 16.12 -23.58 -5.78
C THR A 703 15.03 -23.43 -4.71
N THR A 704 15.23 -24.02 -3.53
CA THR A 704 14.29 -23.87 -2.40
C THR A 704 14.22 -22.42 -1.96
N TYR A 705 15.36 -21.73 -1.84
CA TYR A 705 15.41 -20.29 -1.55
C TYR A 705 14.60 -19.48 -2.57
N SER A 706 14.82 -19.70 -3.88
CA SER A 706 14.08 -18.97 -4.91
C SER A 706 12.59 -19.31 -4.95
N MET A 707 12.22 -20.57 -4.69
CA MET A 707 10.82 -20.99 -4.59
C MET A 707 10.11 -20.35 -3.39
N VAL A 708 10.75 -20.33 -2.22
CA VAL A 708 10.24 -19.67 -1.01
C VAL A 708 10.11 -18.17 -1.23
N GLY A 709 11.08 -17.54 -1.89
CA GLY A 709 11.01 -16.12 -2.26
C GLY A 709 9.82 -15.79 -3.18
N ALA A 710 9.50 -16.67 -4.13
CA ALA A 710 8.31 -16.51 -4.98
C ALA A 710 7.02 -16.72 -4.18
N LEU A 711 6.96 -17.74 -3.32
CA LEU A 711 5.81 -18.00 -2.44
C LEU A 711 5.54 -16.85 -1.47
N ASN A 712 6.58 -16.19 -0.96
CA ASN A 712 6.44 -15.10 0.00
C ASN A 712 5.74 -13.85 -0.59
N LYS A 713 5.66 -13.73 -1.91
CA LYS A 713 4.90 -12.68 -2.57
C LYS A 713 3.39 -12.89 -2.49
N LEU A 714 2.92 -14.13 -2.33
CA LEU A 714 1.48 -14.45 -2.30
C LEU A 714 0.80 -13.94 -1.03
N PRO A 715 1.34 -14.15 0.20
CA PRO A 715 0.77 -13.57 1.42
C PRO A 715 0.80 -12.04 1.42
N LEU A 716 1.83 -11.43 0.83
CA LEU A 716 1.91 -9.99 0.70
C LEU A 716 0.82 -9.45 -0.25
N ALA A 717 0.59 -10.11 -1.39
CA ALA A 717 -0.49 -9.76 -2.31
C ALA A 717 -1.87 -9.94 -1.65
N LEU A 718 -2.05 -11.03 -0.90
CA LEU A 718 -3.27 -11.30 -0.14
C LEU A 718 -3.51 -10.22 0.94
N SER A 719 -2.46 -9.82 1.66
CA SER A 719 -2.53 -8.73 2.65
C SER A 719 -2.81 -7.40 1.96
N GLY A 720 -2.23 -7.16 0.79
CA GLY A 720 -2.52 -6.02 -0.08
C GLY A 720 -4.01 -5.89 -0.40
N ILE A 721 -4.64 -7.01 -0.73
CA ILE A 721 -6.07 -7.10 -1.02
C ILE A 721 -6.93 -6.90 0.24
N LEU A 722 -6.57 -7.57 1.35
CA LEU A 722 -7.35 -7.55 2.59
C LEU A 722 -7.29 -6.22 3.34
N PHE A 723 -6.11 -5.56 3.35
CA PHE A 723 -5.90 -4.33 4.12
C PHE A 723 -6.05 -3.04 3.31
N PHE A 724 -5.88 -3.07 1.98
CA PHE A 724 -5.96 -1.87 1.13
C PHE A 724 -7.18 -1.84 0.20
N GLY A 725 -8.10 -2.80 0.31
CA GLY A 725 -9.43 -2.72 -0.32
C GLY A 725 -9.43 -2.69 -1.85
N ASN A 726 -8.34 -3.10 -2.51
CA ASN A 726 -8.26 -3.18 -3.96
C ASN A 726 -9.30 -4.18 -4.50
N PRO A 727 -9.95 -3.89 -5.65
CA PRO A 727 -10.97 -4.77 -6.22
C PRO A 727 -10.39 -6.17 -6.47
N VAL A 728 -11.02 -7.18 -5.88
CA VAL A 728 -10.62 -8.58 -6.02
C VAL A 728 -11.07 -9.08 -7.38
N THR A 729 -10.13 -9.24 -8.31
CA THR A 729 -10.41 -9.92 -9.58
C THR A 729 -10.35 -11.44 -9.39
N ILE A 730 -11.16 -12.16 -10.18
CA ILE A 730 -11.15 -13.63 -10.22
C ILE A 730 -9.75 -14.14 -10.60
N TYR A 731 -9.06 -13.43 -11.51
CA TYR A 731 -7.71 -13.76 -11.95
C TYR A 731 -6.66 -13.63 -10.84
N ASN A 732 -6.71 -12.59 -10.01
CA ASN A 732 -5.79 -12.43 -8.88
C ASN A 732 -6.00 -13.54 -7.84
N SER A 733 -7.26 -13.86 -7.53
CA SER A 733 -7.61 -14.92 -6.58
C SER A 733 -7.19 -16.31 -7.06
N LEU A 734 -7.44 -16.61 -8.34
CA LEU A 734 -7.03 -17.86 -8.96
C LEU A 734 -5.50 -17.98 -9.04
N GLY A 735 -4.80 -16.90 -9.39
CA GLY A 735 -3.34 -16.83 -9.39
C GLY A 735 -2.74 -17.16 -8.02
N ILE A 736 -3.30 -16.58 -6.94
CA ILE A 736 -2.87 -16.87 -5.56
C ILE A 736 -3.12 -18.35 -5.21
N ALA A 737 -4.30 -18.89 -5.52
CA ALA A 737 -4.65 -20.28 -5.24
C ALA A 737 -3.71 -21.27 -5.94
N VAL A 738 -3.46 -21.08 -7.24
CA VAL A 738 -2.52 -21.92 -8.03
C VAL A 738 -1.10 -21.80 -7.47
N GLY A 739 -0.69 -20.62 -7.00
CA GLY A 739 0.61 -20.41 -6.37
C GLY A 739 0.80 -21.19 -5.07
N PHE A 740 -0.23 -21.26 -4.21
CA PHE A 740 -0.20 -22.10 -3.00
C PHE A 740 -0.14 -23.59 -3.33
N VAL A 741 -0.91 -24.05 -4.34
CA VAL A 741 -0.84 -25.43 -4.82
C VAL A 741 0.56 -25.76 -5.33
N ALA A 742 1.20 -24.85 -6.08
CA ALA A 742 2.58 -25.02 -6.54
C ALA A 742 3.55 -25.21 -5.35
N GLY A 743 3.40 -24.42 -4.28
CA GLY A 743 4.20 -24.57 -3.06
C GLY A 743 4.00 -25.92 -2.35
N LEU A 744 2.75 -26.39 -2.25
CA LEU A 744 2.42 -27.69 -1.68
C LEU A 744 3.01 -28.85 -2.49
N VAL A 745 2.86 -28.81 -3.83
CA VAL A 745 3.43 -29.81 -4.73
C VAL A 745 4.95 -29.82 -4.64
N TYR A 746 5.59 -28.66 -4.50
CA TYR A 746 7.04 -28.57 -4.28
C TYR A 746 7.47 -29.21 -2.96
N ALA A 747 6.77 -28.92 -1.86
CA ALA A 747 7.06 -29.49 -0.54
C ALA A 747 6.92 -31.02 -0.54
N VAL A 748 5.85 -31.55 -1.14
CA VAL A 748 5.63 -32.99 -1.31
C VAL A 748 6.71 -33.60 -2.21
N GLY A 749 7.03 -32.95 -3.33
CA GLY A 749 8.09 -33.39 -4.24
C GLY A 749 9.46 -33.49 -3.57
N LYS A 750 9.81 -32.50 -2.73
CA LYS A 750 11.05 -32.53 -1.94
C LYS A 750 11.04 -33.59 -0.84
N ASN A 751 9.90 -33.82 -0.18
CA ASN A 751 9.79 -34.89 0.81
C ASN A 751 9.97 -36.28 0.16
N LYS A 752 9.36 -36.51 -1.01
CA LYS A 752 9.54 -37.74 -1.79
C LYS A 752 10.97 -37.91 -2.32
N GLN A 753 11.63 -36.84 -2.75
CA GLN A 753 13.06 -36.89 -3.11
C GLN A 753 13.93 -37.33 -1.93
N ALA A 754 13.68 -36.79 -0.74
CA ALA A 754 14.41 -37.17 0.46
C ALA A 754 14.13 -38.63 0.87
N GLU A 755 12.88 -39.08 0.77
CA GLU A 755 12.49 -40.47 1.02
C GLU A 755 13.12 -41.45 0.02
N ALA A 756 13.12 -41.13 -1.27
CA ALA A 756 13.77 -41.93 -2.31
C ALA A 756 15.28 -42.01 -2.11
N ALA A 757 15.94 -40.92 -1.70
CA ALA A 757 17.36 -40.92 -1.35
C ALA A 757 17.64 -41.79 -0.11
N ARG A 758 16.74 -41.78 0.90
CA ARG A 758 16.84 -42.67 2.06
C ARG A 758 16.71 -44.13 1.65
N LEU A 759 15.70 -44.48 0.85
CA LEU A 759 15.51 -45.84 0.36
C LEU A 759 16.70 -46.33 -0.48
N ALA A 760 17.27 -45.46 -1.32
CA ALA A 760 18.48 -45.78 -2.09
C ALA A 760 19.70 -45.99 -1.19
N ASN A 761 19.89 -45.16 -0.16
CA ASN A 761 20.97 -45.33 0.81
C ASN A 761 20.78 -46.60 1.66
N SER A 762 19.55 -46.89 2.11
CA SER A 762 19.21 -48.12 2.84
C SER A 762 19.41 -49.37 1.99
N ALA A 763 19.10 -49.32 0.69
CA ALA A 763 19.38 -50.40 -0.25
C ALA A 763 20.90 -50.57 -0.49
N ALA A 764 21.66 -49.48 -0.57
CA ALA A 764 23.11 -49.53 -0.70
C ALA A 764 23.81 -50.08 0.55
N THR A 765 23.31 -49.77 1.75
CA THR A 765 23.81 -50.35 3.01
C THR A 765 23.33 -51.78 3.26
N GLY A 766 22.17 -52.17 2.71
CA GLY A 766 21.59 -53.51 2.84
C GLY A 766 22.28 -54.59 1.98
N VAL A 767 23.04 -54.20 0.95
CA VAL A 767 23.77 -55.14 0.07
C VAL A 767 25.13 -55.58 0.67
N ALA A 768 25.59 -54.96 1.77
CA ALA A 768 26.83 -55.33 2.43
C ALA A 768 26.69 -56.43 3.53
N ALA A 769 25.46 -56.86 3.88
CA ALA A 769 25.21 -57.77 5.00
C ALA A 769 24.65 -59.16 4.61
N THR A 770 24.79 -59.59 3.36
CA THR A 770 24.46 -60.98 2.95
C THR A 770 25.52 -61.51 1.98
N ARG A 771 26.71 -61.84 2.50
CA ARG A 771 27.67 -62.73 1.83
C ARG A 771 28.72 -63.28 2.81
N SER A 772 28.30 -64.14 3.74
CA SER A 772 29.17 -65.23 4.25
C SER A 772 28.36 -66.33 4.97
N GLY A 773 28.53 -67.58 4.51
CA GLY A 773 28.02 -68.83 5.10
C GLY A 773 26.58 -69.18 4.69
N GLY A 774 26.24 -70.21 3.91
CA GLY A 774 26.91 -71.45 3.52
C GLY A 774 26.06 -72.64 3.98
N GLY A 775 25.38 -73.36 3.06
CA GLY A 775 24.81 -74.69 3.36
C GLY A 775 23.51 -75.12 2.67
N HIS A 776 23.67 -75.79 1.52
CA HIS A 776 22.90 -76.92 0.98
C HIS A 776 21.41 -76.88 0.52
N ILE A 777 21.28 -77.17 -0.79
CA ILE A 777 20.39 -78.13 -1.49
C ILE A 777 18.87 -77.85 -1.50
N SER A 778 18.36 -77.39 -2.65
CA SER A 778 17.67 -78.26 -3.63
C SER A 778 17.13 -77.43 -4.80
N ASN A 779 17.58 -77.74 -6.02
CA ASN A 779 16.84 -77.46 -7.25
C ASN A 779 16.52 -78.84 -7.86
N PRO A 780 15.38 -79.03 -8.55
CA PRO A 780 15.50 -79.00 -10.00
C PRO A 780 14.27 -78.49 -10.78
N LYS A 781 14.55 -78.17 -12.05
CA LYS A 781 13.67 -77.94 -13.22
C LYS A 781 13.29 -76.47 -13.46
N GLY A 782 13.66 -75.81 -14.54
CA GLY A 782 14.42 -76.20 -15.73
C GLY A 782 14.44 -75.04 -16.74
N GLU A 783 15.55 -74.95 -17.47
CA GLU A 783 15.70 -74.44 -18.85
C GLU A 783 15.52 -72.92 -19.15
N ILE A 784 16.68 -72.29 -19.34
CA ILE A 784 17.00 -71.21 -20.31
C ILE A 784 17.71 -71.95 -21.50
N PRO A 785 17.91 -71.48 -22.77
CA PRO A 785 17.96 -70.12 -23.39
C PRO A 785 17.19 -70.05 -24.75
N THR A 786 17.08 -68.95 -25.52
CA THR A 786 18.13 -68.24 -26.29
C THR A 786 17.55 -67.03 -27.05
N HIS A 787 18.40 -66.03 -27.27
CA HIS A 787 18.50 -65.10 -28.42
C HIS A 787 17.23 -64.68 -29.21
N ASN A 788 16.99 -63.36 -29.29
CA ASN A 788 17.41 -62.61 -30.48
C ASN A 788 17.34 -61.08 -30.33
N ARG A 789 18.33 -60.43 -30.95
CA ARG A 789 18.28 -59.04 -31.43
C ARG A 789 17.11 -58.90 -32.39
N GLU A 790 16.40 -57.79 -32.36
CA GLU A 790 16.24 -56.94 -33.55
C GLU A 790 15.62 -55.58 -33.22
N ARG A 791 16.00 -54.62 -34.07
CA ARG A 791 15.58 -53.22 -34.12
C ARG A 791 14.08 -53.13 -34.36
N GLN A 792 13.40 -52.15 -33.76
CA GLN A 792 12.78 -51.01 -34.46
C GLN A 792 11.94 -50.18 -33.47
N ASP A 793 12.07 -48.87 -33.67
CA ASP A 793 11.26 -47.72 -33.22
C ASP A 793 11.30 -47.25 -31.76
#